data_AF-A0A5N4DCN7-F1
#
_entry.id   AF-A0A5N4DCN7-F1
#
_cell.length_a   1.000
_cell.length_b   1.000
_cell.length_c   1.000
_cell.angle_alpha   90.00
_cell.angle_beta   90.00
_cell.angle_gamma   90.00
#
_symmetry.space_group_name_H-M   'P 1'
#
loop_
_entity.id
_entity.type
_entity.pdbx_description
1 polymer ?
#
loop_
_entity_poly.entity_id
_entity_poly.type
_entity_poly.pdbx_seq_one_letter_code
_entity_poly.pdbx_strand_id
1 'polypeptide(L)'
;MAARALRLLTTLLAVAAAVSRAEADSEAGWDMAAPDLLFAEGTAAYARGDWAGVVLSMERALRSRAALRALRLRCRTQCAADLPWELDPASPPSQAQASGAAALHDLHFFGGLLRRAACLRRCLGPSAALSLSEELELEFHKRSPYNYLQVAYFKINKLEKAVAAAHTFFVGNPEHMEMRQNLDYYQTMSGVKEADFKDLEAKPHMHEFQLGVRLYSEEQPQEAIPHLEAALQEYFVADEECRALCEGPYDYDGYNYLEYNADLFQAITDHYIQVLSCKQNCVTELASHPSREKPFEDFLPSHYNYLQFAYYNIGNYTQAIECAKTYLLFFPNDEVMSQNLAYYTAMLGEEQARSISPRESAQEYRQRSLLEKELLFFAYDVFGIPFVDPDSWTPEEVIPKRLQEKQKSERETAARISQEIGNLMKEIETLVEEKTKESLDVSRLTREGGPLLYDGISLTMNSKVLNGSQRVVMDGVISDDECQELQRLTNAAATSGDGYRGQTSPHTPSEKFYGVTVFKALKTKYNRNKAGKHDHYPKLESALRNGCTPEQDARVIQKEKYEGEGRGLWQSVMCGEQRDCAFLGTRSVARCLLVSVSHSHGGALRVADHWSPPQLGQEGKVPLQSAHLYYNVTEKVRRVMESYFRLDTPLYFSYSHLVCRTAIEGGPPSPLQPLPRRACAVLDAEEAQAERKDGSHPVHVDNCILNAEALVCIKEPPAYTFRDYSAILYLNGDFDGGNFYFTELDAKTVTAEVQPRCGRAVGFSSGTENPHGVKAVTRGQRCAIALWFTLDARHSERDRVQADDLVKMLFSPEEIDLPNEQPQEAQEGHHQPVQESLSNSELGRKDEL
;
A
#
# COMPACT_ATOMS: atom_id res chain seq x y z
N MET A 1 -32.02 -42.54 -37.41
CA MET A 1 -31.81 -41.08 -37.23
C MET A 1 -31.14 -40.77 -35.90
N ALA A 2 -31.73 -41.16 -34.76
CA ALA A 2 -31.14 -40.93 -33.41
C ALA A 2 -29.71 -41.50 -33.23
N ALA A 3 -29.42 -42.71 -33.70
CA ALA A 3 -28.07 -43.29 -33.59
C ALA A 3 -27.01 -42.60 -34.47
N ARG A 4 -27.42 -41.94 -35.57
CA ARG A 4 -26.52 -41.12 -36.39
C ARG A 4 -26.28 -39.75 -35.75
N ALA A 5 -27.31 -39.15 -35.16
CA ALA A 5 -27.19 -37.90 -34.41
C ALA A 5 -26.30 -38.07 -33.17
N LEU A 6 -26.43 -39.17 -32.44
CA LEU A 6 -25.59 -39.47 -31.27
C LEU A 6 -24.13 -39.69 -31.68
N ARG A 7 -23.87 -40.39 -32.79
CA ARG A 7 -22.51 -40.55 -33.33
C ARG A 7 -21.90 -39.21 -33.75
N LEU A 8 -22.68 -38.37 -34.44
CA LEU A 8 -22.27 -37.01 -34.82
C LEU A 8 -21.94 -36.14 -33.59
N LEU A 9 -22.77 -36.21 -32.54
CA LEU A 9 -22.53 -35.49 -31.29
C LEU A 9 -21.27 -35.98 -30.59
N THR A 10 -21.06 -37.30 -30.51
CA THR A 10 -19.84 -37.87 -29.89
C THR A 10 -18.59 -37.55 -30.71
N THR A 11 -18.68 -37.49 -32.04
CA THR A 11 -17.55 -37.08 -32.88
C THR A 11 -17.29 -35.59 -32.78
N LEU A 12 -18.32 -34.74 -32.65
CA LEU A 12 -18.16 -33.30 -32.44
C LEU A 12 -17.56 -33.00 -31.07
N LEU A 13 -17.98 -33.71 -30.01
CA LEU A 13 -17.38 -33.61 -28.67
C LEU A 13 -15.95 -34.14 -28.63
N ALA A 14 -15.64 -35.22 -29.35
CA ALA A 14 -14.29 -35.75 -29.45
C ALA A 14 -13.36 -34.83 -30.27
N VAL A 15 -13.89 -34.19 -31.33
CA VAL A 15 -13.16 -33.19 -32.12
C VAL A 15 -12.96 -31.92 -31.32
N ALA A 16 -13.96 -31.43 -30.57
CA ALA A 16 -13.82 -30.29 -29.67
C ALA A 16 -12.77 -30.57 -28.57
N ALA A 17 -12.82 -31.75 -27.93
CA ALA A 17 -11.82 -32.15 -26.93
C ALA A 17 -10.42 -32.34 -27.54
N ALA A 18 -10.33 -32.79 -28.80
CA ALA A 18 -9.05 -32.91 -29.51
C ALA A 18 -8.51 -31.55 -29.98
N VAL A 19 -9.36 -30.59 -30.33
CA VAL A 19 -9.00 -29.20 -30.65
C VAL A 19 -8.56 -28.46 -29.39
N SER A 20 -9.26 -28.61 -28.26
CA SER A 20 -8.82 -28.04 -26.98
C SER A 20 -7.53 -28.67 -26.47
N ARG A 21 -7.31 -29.98 -26.69
CA ARG A 21 -6.01 -30.63 -26.44
C ARG A 21 -4.93 -30.18 -27.41
N ALA A 22 -5.25 -29.95 -28.68
CA ALA A 22 -4.28 -29.46 -29.66
C ALA A 22 -3.93 -27.98 -29.46
N GLU A 23 -4.85 -27.14 -28.96
CA GLU A 23 -4.55 -25.78 -28.53
C GLU A 23 -3.65 -25.80 -27.29
N ALA A 24 -3.95 -26.63 -26.29
CA ALA A 24 -3.12 -26.83 -25.09
C ALA A 24 -1.74 -27.46 -25.39
N ASP A 25 -1.66 -28.39 -26.35
CA ASP A 25 -0.39 -29.01 -26.78
C ASP A 25 0.37 -28.15 -27.79
N SER A 26 -0.28 -27.21 -28.49
CA SER A 26 0.42 -26.18 -29.29
C SER A 26 1.04 -25.08 -28.40
N GLU A 27 0.56 -24.93 -27.16
CA GLU A 27 1.20 -24.12 -26.13
C GLU A 27 2.42 -24.79 -25.47
N ALA A 28 2.77 -26.03 -25.84
CA ALA A 28 3.90 -26.77 -25.23
C ALA A 28 5.30 -26.37 -25.76
N GLY A 29 5.40 -25.33 -26.59
CA GLY A 29 6.65 -24.84 -27.18
C GLY A 29 7.10 -23.46 -26.72
N TRP A 30 6.84 -23.05 -25.47
CA TRP A 30 7.09 -21.69 -25.03
C TRP A 30 8.39 -21.59 -24.25
N ASP A 31 9.29 -20.75 -24.76
CA ASP A 31 10.43 -20.19 -24.03
C ASP A 31 9.88 -19.34 -22.86
N MET A 32 9.54 -20.00 -21.75
CA MET A 32 8.92 -19.43 -20.55
C MET A 32 9.92 -18.61 -19.74
N ALA A 33 10.39 -17.52 -20.34
CA ALA A 33 11.11 -16.49 -19.63
C ALA A 33 10.22 -15.91 -18.52
N ALA A 34 10.81 -15.66 -17.35
CA ALA A 34 10.11 -15.10 -16.20
C ALA A 34 9.45 -13.76 -16.57
N PRO A 35 8.18 -13.51 -16.16
CA PRO A 35 7.52 -12.24 -16.40
C PRO A 35 8.37 -11.02 -15.98
N ASP A 36 9.10 -11.14 -14.87
CA ASP A 36 9.99 -10.12 -14.31
C ASP A 36 11.12 -9.73 -15.25
N LEU A 37 11.79 -10.73 -15.85
CA LEU A 37 12.85 -10.49 -16.82
C LEU A 37 12.30 -9.82 -18.09
N LEU A 38 11.15 -10.29 -18.57
CA LEU A 38 10.51 -9.74 -19.77
C LEU A 38 10.03 -8.29 -19.55
N PHE A 39 9.50 -7.98 -18.36
CA PHE A 39 9.12 -6.63 -18.00
C PHE A 39 10.35 -5.70 -17.90
N ALA A 40 11.44 -6.16 -17.28
CA ALA A 40 12.70 -5.44 -17.20
C ALA A 40 13.32 -5.19 -18.59
N GLU A 41 13.30 -6.19 -19.48
CA GLU A 41 13.74 -6.05 -20.87
C GLU A 41 12.88 -5.03 -21.63
N GLY A 42 11.56 -5.05 -21.43
CA GLY A 42 10.62 -4.12 -22.05
C GLY A 42 10.85 -2.67 -21.61
N THR A 43 11.07 -2.44 -20.32
CA THR A 43 11.38 -1.10 -19.80
C THR A 43 12.75 -0.62 -20.28
N ALA A 44 13.75 -1.51 -20.36
CA ALA A 44 15.06 -1.19 -20.93
C ALA A 44 14.97 -0.86 -22.43
N ALA A 45 14.14 -1.59 -23.20
CA ALA A 45 13.89 -1.30 -24.61
C ALA A 45 13.19 0.06 -24.78
N TYR A 46 12.26 0.40 -23.89
CA TYR A 46 11.57 1.68 -23.87
C TYR A 46 12.55 2.84 -23.67
N ALA A 47 13.46 2.70 -22.71
CA ALA A 47 14.50 3.69 -22.44
C ALA A 47 15.45 3.93 -23.64
N ARG A 48 15.65 2.91 -24.49
CA ARG A 48 16.46 3.02 -25.72
C ARG A 48 15.66 3.50 -26.94
N GLY A 49 14.35 3.71 -26.82
CA GLY A 49 13.48 4.03 -27.96
C GLY A 49 13.28 2.86 -28.95
N ASP A 50 13.58 1.63 -28.53
CA ASP A 50 13.36 0.42 -29.32
C ASP A 50 11.90 -0.03 -29.20
N TRP A 51 11.01 0.62 -29.95
CA TRP A 51 9.57 0.39 -29.87
C TRP A 51 9.17 -1.05 -30.23
N ALA A 52 9.89 -1.69 -31.15
CA ALA A 52 9.65 -3.08 -31.51
C ALA A 52 10.05 -4.03 -30.36
N GLY A 53 11.19 -3.77 -29.71
CA GLY A 53 11.62 -4.46 -28.50
C GLY A 53 10.63 -4.30 -27.34
N VAL A 54 10.09 -3.10 -27.11
CA VAL A 54 9.05 -2.86 -26.09
C VAL A 54 7.83 -3.73 -26.34
N VAL A 55 7.28 -3.71 -27.57
CA VAL A 55 6.11 -4.50 -27.93
C VAL A 55 6.38 -6.00 -27.71
N LEU A 56 7.54 -6.48 -28.18
CA LEU A 56 7.90 -7.89 -28.04
C LEU A 56 7.97 -8.30 -26.56
N SER A 57 8.74 -7.57 -25.74
CA SER A 57 9.00 -7.94 -24.36
C SER A 57 7.76 -7.74 -23.47
N MET A 58 7.01 -6.63 -23.62
CA MET A 58 5.81 -6.37 -22.82
C MET A 58 4.66 -7.33 -23.16
N GLU A 59 4.42 -7.63 -24.44
CA GLU A 59 3.41 -8.65 -24.79
C GLU A 59 3.83 -10.04 -24.28
N ARG A 60 5.13 -10.40 -24.36
CA ARG A 60 5.63 -11.65 -23.76
C ARG A 60 5.45 -11.67 -22.25
N ALA A 61 5.68 -10.56 -21.56
CA ALA A 61 5.50 -10.45 -20.11
C ALA A 61 4.04 -10.70 -19.71
N LEU A 62 3.09 -10.06 -20.40
CA LEU A 62 1.65 -10.27 -20.20
C LEU A 62 1.24 -11.72 -20.44
N ARG A 63 1.69 -12.32 -21.55
CA ARG A 63 1.39 -13.73 -21.86
C ARG A 63 2.02 -14.69 -20.85
N SER A 64 3.27 -14.44 -20.44
CA SER A 64 3.97 -15.26 -19.43
C SER A 64 3.27 -15.22 -18.08
N ARG A 65 2.80 -14.03 -17.64
CA ARG A 65 1.98 -13.89 -16.42
C ARG A 65 0.65 -14.64 -16.53
N ALA A 66 -0.05 -14.51 -17.65
CA ALA A 66 -1.31 -15.23 -17.89
C ALA A 66 -1.11 -16.76 -17.87
N ALA A 67 -0.05 -17.24 -18.53
CA ALA A 67 0.32 -18.66 -18.54
C ALA A 67 0.69 -19.18 -17.14
N LEU A 68 1.39 -18.37 -16.34
CA LEU A 68 1.69 -18.70 -14.94
C LEU A 68 0.42 -18.79 -14.09
N ARG A 69 -0.51 -17.84 -14.24
CA ARG A 69 -1.82 -17.90 -13.56
C ARG A 69 -2.59 -19.16 -13.96
N ALA A 70 -2.65 -19.47 -15.25
CA ALA A 70 -3.31 -20.66 -15.77
C ALA A 70 -2.67 -21.98 -15.28
N LEU A 71 -1.33 -22.02 -15.21
CA LEU A 71 -0.60 -23.15 -14.61
C LEU A 71 -0.96 -23.33 -13.14
N ARG A 72 -0.95 -22.24 -12.35
CA ARG A 72 -1.32 -22.26 -10.93
C ARG A 72 -2.75 -22.74 -10.73
N LEU A 73 -3.69 -22.18 -11.50
CA LEU A 73 -5.09 -22.55 -11.44
C LEU A 73 -5.29 -24.03 -11.75
N ARG A 74 -4.81 -24.52 -12.90
CA ARG A 74 -4.90 -25.93 -13.29
C ARG A 74 -4.32 -26.84 -12.22
N CYS A 75 -3.18 -26.45 -11.67
CA CYS A 75 -2.49 -27.19 -10.63
C CYS A 75 -3.34 -27.32 -9.34
N ARG A 76 -3.86 -26.18 -8.87
CA ARG A 76 -4.64 -26.09 -7.63
C ARG A 76 -5.97 -26.82 -7.75
N THR A 77 -6.66 -26.66 -8.88
CA THR A 77 -7.93 -27.35 -9.16
C THR A 77 -7.73 -28.85 -9.29
N GLN A 78 -6.71 -29.30 -10.02
CA GLN A 78 -6.41 -30.72 -10.16
C GLN A 78 -6.05 -31.37 -8.82
N CYS A 79 -5.18 -30.73 -8.03
CA CYS A 79 -4.85 -31.23 -6.70
C CYS A 79 -6.05 -31.27 -5.75
N ALA A 80 -7.00 -30.35 -5.87
CA ALA A 80 -8.25 -30.40 -5.11
C ALA A 80 -9.17 -31.54 -5.56
N ALA A 81 -9.26 -31.80 -6.87
CA ALA A 81 -10.08 -32.87 -7.44
C ALA A 81 -9.51 -34.27 -7.19
N ASP A 82 -8.18 -34.45 -7.25
CA ASP A 82 -7.50 -35.73 -7.03
C ASP A 82 -7.46 -36.12 -5.54
N LEU A 83 -7.55 -35.13 -4.65
CA LEU A 83 -7.49 -35.29 -3.20
C LEU A 83 -8.65 -34.55 -2.53
N PRO A 84 -9.91 -34.99 -2.77
CA PRO A 84 -11.05 -34.40 -2.10
C PRO A 84 -10.95 -34.64 -0.59
N TRP A 85 -11.57 -33.75 0.20
CA TRP A 85 -11.72 -33.96 1.63
C TRP A 85 -12.67 -35.14 1.86
N GLU A 86 -12.13 -36.34 2.03
CA GLU A 86 -12.91 -37.54 2.37
C GLU A 86 -13.49 -37.40 3.78
N LEU A 87 -14.73 -36.91 3.85
CA LEU A 87 -15.58 -37.13 5.01
C LEU A 87 -16.38 -38.40 4.71
N ASP A 88 -15.99 -39.52 5.29
CA ASP A 88 -16.74 -40.77 5.17
C ASP A 88 -18.07 -40.63 5.92
N PRO A 89 -19.24 -40.46 5.25
CA PRO A 89 -20.51 -40.21 5.94
C PRO A 89 -21.14 -41.51 6.48
N ALA A 90 -20.54 -42.67 6.18
CA ALA A 90 -21.17 -43.98 6.30
C ALA A 90 -20.71 -44.83 7.49
N SER A 91 -19.77 -44.37 8.32
CA SER A 91 -19.37 -45.09 9.53
C SER A 91 -20.06 -44.46 10.76
N PRO A 92 -21.18 -45.01 11.26
CA PRO A 92 -21.73 -44.57 12.55
C PRO A 92 -20.66 -44.79 13.63
N PRO A 93 -20.47 -43.85 14.58
CA PRO A 93 -19.57 -44.09 15.70
C PRO A 93 -20.15 -45.24 16.51
N SER A 94 -19.58 -46.43 16.36
CA SER A 94 -19.82 -47.50 17.32
C SER A 94 -19.44 -46.93 18.70
N GLN A 95 -20.39 -46.90 19.61
CA GLN A 95 -20.30 -46.26 20.94
C GLN A 95 -19.24 -46.88 21.88
N ALA A 96 -18.25 -47.60 21.35
CA ALA A 96 -17.29 -48.41 22.11
C ALA A 96 -15.81 -48.00 21.95
N GLN A 97 -15.45 -46.97 21.17
CA GLN A 97 -14.03 -46.58 20.98
C GLN A 97 -13.84 -45.05 20.98
N ALA A 98 -14.14 -44.41 22.11
CA ALA A 98 -14.29 -42.95 22.18
C ALA A 98 -12.99 -42.12 22.18
N SER A 99 -11.81 -42.68 22.44
CA SER A 99 -10.54 -41.91 22.43
C SER A 99 -9.64 -42.20 21.22
N GLY A 100 -9.58 -43.45 20.76
CA GLY A 100 -8.77 -43.84 19.60
C GLY A 100 -9.38 -43.43 18.26
N ALA A 101 -10.72 -43.44 18.15
CA ALA A 101 -11.40 -43.09 16.89
C ALA A 101 -11.27 -41.60 16.53
N ALA A 102 -11.25 -40.71 17.52
CA ALA A 102 -11.03 -39.27 17.31
C ALA A 102 -9.60 -38.99 16.81
N ALA A 103 -8.58 -39.59 17.45
CA ALA A 103 -7.19 -39.45 17.01
C ALA A 103 -6.96 -40.03 15.60
N LEU A 104 -7.64 -41.11 15.23
CA LEU A 104 -7.59 -41.64 13.87
C LEU A 104 -8.24 -40.70 12.85
N HIS A 105 -9.37 -40.08 13.20
CA HIS A 105 -10.03 -39.09 12.35
C HIS A 105 -9.13 -37.86 12.10
N ASP A 106 -8.48 -37.35 13.14
CA ASP A 106 -7.51 -36.25 13.03
C ASP A 106 -6.33 -36.63 12.13
N LEU A 107 -5.78 -37.83 12.28
CA LEU A 107 -4.71 -38.33 11.43
C LEU A 107 -5.14 -38.47 9.95
N HIS A 108 -6.37 -38.88 9.68
CA HIS A 108 -6.92 -38.93 8.33
C HIS A 108 -7.05 -37.52 7.72
N PHE A 109 -7.56 -36.56 8.49
CA PHE A 109 -7.68 -35.16 8.08
C PHE A 109 -6.30 -34.54 7.78
N PHE A 110 -5.37 -34.60 8.73
CA PHE A 110 -4.01 -34.05 8.56
C PHE A 110 -3.23 -34.81 7.48
N GLY A 111 -3.46 -36.11 7.32
CA GLY A 111 -2.91 -36.89 6.22
C GLY A 111 -3.44 -36.46 4.86
N GLY A 112 -4.74 -36.11 4.76
CA GLY A 112 -5.33 -35.49 3.56
C GLY A 112 -4.69 -34.14 3.25
N LEU A 113 -4.55 -33.30 4.27
CA LEU A 113 -3.91 -32.00 4.17
C LEU A 113 -2.47 -32.09 3.63
N LEU A 114 -1.64 -32.91 4.26
CA LEU A 114 -0.23 -33.05 3.87
C LEU A 114 -0.09 -33.63 2.45
N ARG A 115 -1.00 -34.52 2.03
CA ARG A 115 -1.06 -35.01 0.64
C ARG A 115 -1.40 -33.89 -0.33
N ARG A 116 -2.37 -33.03 0.00
CA ARG A 116 -2.76 -31.89 -0.84
C ARG A 116 -1.63 -30.87 -0.97
N ALA A 117 -0.95 -30.55 0.13
CA ALA A 117 0.25 -29.70 0.12
C ALA A 117 1.39 -30.31 -0.72
N ALA A 118 1.63 -31.63 -0.60
CA ALA A 118 2.63 -32.32 -1.42
C ALA A 118 2.28 -32.30 -2.91
N CYS A 119 0.99 -32.42 -3.27
CA CYS A 119 0.51 -32.28 -4.63
C CYS A 119 0.82 -30.90 -5.20
N LEU A 120 0.43 -29.83 -4.48
CA LEU A 120 0.66 -28.44 -4.89
C LEU A 120 2.15 -28.16 -5.11
N ARG A 121 3.01 -28.61 -4.18
CA ARG A 121 4.47 -28.45 -4.29
C ARG A 121 5.06 -29.19 -5.49
N ARG A 122 4.59 -30.40 -5.77
CA ARG A 122 5.07 -31.21 -6.90
C ARG A 122 4.64 -30.60 -8.24
N CYS A 123 3.43 -30.11 -8.30
CA CYS A 123 2.79 -29.69 -9.53
C CYS A 123 3.29 -28.31 -10.04
N LEU A 124 3.71 -27.42 -9.14
CA LEU A 124 4.31 -26.12 -9.51
C LEU A 124 5.82 -26.18 -9.79
N GLY A 125 6.51 -27.29 -9.49
CA GLY A 125 7.96 -27.42 -9.67
C GLY A 125 8.79 -26.52 -8.73
N PRO A 126 10.12 -26.43 -8.91
CA PRO A 126 10.96 -25.54 -8.10
C PRO A 126 10.57 -24.07 -8.31
N SER A 127 10.02 -23.45 -7.25
CA SER A 127 9.34 -22.15 -7.20
C SER A 127 10.13 -20.92 -7.70
N ALA A 128 11.45 -20.98 -7.85
CA ALA A 128 12.25 -19.76 -8.04
C ALA A 128 12.23 -19.19 -9.47
N ALA A 129 11.98 -20.00 -10.50
CA ALA A 129 12.12 -19.56 -11.89
C ALA A 129 10.89 -18.81 -12.44
N LEU A 130 9.75 -18.87 -11.75
CA LEU A 130 8.45 -18.37 -12.19
C LEU A 130 7.73 -17.57 -11.09
N SER A 131 8.44 -17.11 -10.06
CA SER A 131 7.85 -16.25 -9.03
C SER A 131 7.93 -14.80 -9.48
N LEU A 132 6.79 -14.10 -9.47
CA LEU A 132 6.76 -12.64 -9.55
C LEU A 132 7.06 -12.06 -8.17
N SER A 133 7.87 -11.00 -8.14
CA SER A 133 7.98 -10.16 -6.93
C SER A 133 6.65 -9.45 -6.63
N GLU A 134 6.38 -9.19 -5.35
CA GLU A 134 5.17 -8.45 -4.92
C GLU A 134 5.09 -7.06 -5.57
N GLU A 135 6.23 -6.37 -5.67
CA GLU A 135 6.35 -5.08 -6.34
C GLU A 135 5.89 -5.15 -7.81
N LEU A 136 6.26 -6.21 -8.52
CA LEU A 136 5.89 -6.36 -9.92
C LEU A 136 4.44 -6.83 -10.09
N GLU A 137 3.93 -7.67 -9.20
CA GLU A 137 2.51 -8.04 -9.20
C GLU A 137 1.63 -6.79 -9.09
N LEU A 138 2.05 -5.80 -8.28
CA LEU A 138 1.39 -4.51 -8.17
C LEU A 138 1.45 -3.71 -9.49
N GLU A 139 2.58 -3.70 -10.21
CA GLU A 139 2.70 -3.03 -11.51
C GLU A 139 1.77 -3.65 -12.57
N PHE A 140 1.62 -4.97 -12.56
CA PHE A 140 0.64 -5.63 -13.42
C PHE A 140 -0.80 -5.35 -12.98
N HIS A 141 -1.08 -5.29 -11.67
CA HIS A 141 -2.40 -4.93 -11.16
C HIS A 141 -2.80 -3.50 -11.56
N LYS A 142 -1.84 -2.57 -11.58
CA LYS A 142 -2.00 -1.21 -12.10
C LYS A 142 -2.03 -1.15 -13.64
N ARG A 143 -1.94 -2.28 -14.33
CA ARG A 143 -1.93 -2.36 -15.81
C ARG A 143 -0.76 -1.59 -16.44
N SER A 144 0.33 -1.36 -15.73
CA SER A 144 1.52 -0.61 -16.19
C SER A 144 2.09 -1.07 -17.55
N PRO A 145 2.12 -2.37 -17.92
CA PRO A 145 2.58 -2.80 -19.25
C PRO A 145 1.85 -2.10 -20.40
N TYR A 146 0.56 -1.79 -20.23
CA TYR A 146 -0.25 -1.14 -21.26
C TYR A 146 0.11 0.34 -21.46
N ASN A 147 0.62 1.02 -20.43
CA ASN A 147 1.16 2.37 -20.56
C ASN A 147 2.42 2.40 -21.45
N TYR A 148 3.27 1.38 -21.37
CA TYR A 148 4.42 1.24 -22.28
C TYR A 148 3.97 0.84 -23.69
N LEU A 149 3.04 -0.11 -23.79
CA LEU A 149 2.54 -0.63 -25.07
C LEU A 149 1.82 0.44 -25.88
N GLN A 150 1.03 1.33 -25.27
CA GLN A 150 0.30 2.35 -26.03
C GLN A 150 1.26 3.30 -26.78
N VAL A 151 2.32 3.74 -26.12
CA VAL A 151 3.36 4.59 -26.75
C VAL A 151 4.08 3.80 -27.84
N ALA A 152 4.50 2.57 -27.55
CA ALA A 152 5.24 1.77 -28.52
C ALA A 152 4.41 1.47 -29.77
N TYR A 153 3.13 1.11 -29.62
CA TYR A 153 2.21 0.89 -30.72
C TYR A 153 1.97 2.14 -31.55
N PHE A 154 1.81 3.29 -30.89
CA PHE A 154 1.67 4.57 -31.57
C PHE A 154 2.91 4.88 -32.42
N LYS A 155 4.12 4.68 -31.88
CA LYS A 155 5.39 4.94 -32.57
C LYS A 155 5.64 4.02 -33.77
N ILE A 156 5.06 2.81 -33.79
CA ILE A 156 5.12 1.89 -34.95
C ILE A 156 3.87 1.94 -35.84
N ASN A 157 3.05 2.98 -35.70
CA ASN A 157 1.84 3.23 -36.51
C ASN A 157 0.77 2.13 -36.43
N LYS A 158 0.60 1.50 -35.26
CA LYS A 158 -0.47 0.54 -34.96
C LYS A 158 -1.53 1.19 -34.07
N LEU A 159 -2.30 2.12 -34.63
CA LEU A 159 -3.24 2.96 -33.89
C LEU A 159 -4.30 2.15 -33.12
N GLU A 160 -4.97 1.18 -33.76
CA GLU A 160 -5.99 0.34 -33.10
C GLU A 160 -5.47 -0.34 -31.82
N LYS A 161 -4.23 -0.85 -31.85
CA LYS A 161 -3.58 -1.45 -30.67
C LYS A 161 -3.14 -0.42 -29.63
N ALA A 162 -2.71 0.77 -30.07
CA ALA A 162 -2.33 1.86 -29.18
C ALA A 162 -3.53 2.33 -28.35
N VAL A 163 -4.68 2.52 -29.01
CA VAL A 163 -5.94 2.93 -28.37
C VAL A 163 -6.42 1.87 -27.38
N ALA A 164 -6.44 0.59 -27.77
CA ALA A 164 -6.83 -0.48 -26.86
C ALA A 164 -5.91 -0.57 -25.62
N ALA A 165 -4.60 -0.42 -25.79
CA ALA A 165 -3.65 -0.39 -24.67
C ALA A 165 -3.86 0.85 -23.77
N ALA A 166 -4.03 2.03 -24.35
CA ALA A 166 -4.30 3.26 -23.60
C ALA A 166 -5.60 3.15 -22.80
N HIS A 167 -6.67 2.63 -23.41
CA HIS A 167 -7.95 2.43 -22.77
C HIS A 167 -7.86 1.40 -21.62
N THR A 168 -7.17 0.28 -21.86
CA THR A 168 -6.92 -0.74 -20.83
C THR A 168 -6.21 -0.16 -19.60
N PHE A 169 -5.16 0.64 -19.80
CA PHE A 169 -4.45 1.31 -18.71
C PHE A 169 -5.33 2.34 -17.99
N PHE A 170 -6.07 3.15 -18.74
CA PHE A 170 -6.95 4.19 -18.17
C PHE A 170 -8.08 3.61 -17.33
N VAL A 171 -8.70 2.50 -17.76
CA VAL A 171 -9.71 1.81 -16.94
C VAL A 171 -9.15 1.45 -15.57
N GLY A 172 -7.88 1.00 -15.51
CA GLY A 172 -7.13 0.71 -14.28
C GLY A 172 -6.70 1.93 -13.46
N ASN A 173 -6.63 3.11 -14.10
CA ASN A 173 -6.04 4.32 -13.53
C ASN A 173 -6.86 5.55 -13.98
N PRO A 174 -8.13 5.68 -13.57
CA PRO A 174 -9.05 6.71 -14.08
C PRO A 174 -8.59 8.14 -13.77
N GLU A 175 -7.82 8.32 -12.70
CA GLU A 175 -7.27 9.62 -12.26
C GLU A 175 -5.99 10.02 -13.00
N HIS A 176 -5.48 9.20 -13.93
CA HIS A 176 -4.27 9.51 -14.69
C HIS A 176 -4.55 10.54 -15.80
N MET A 177 -4.26 11.80 -15.51
CA MET A 177 -4.57 12.96 -16.36
C MET A 177 -3.94 12.87 -17.75
N GLU A 178 -2.67 12.49 -17.87
CA GLU A 178 -1.97 12.38 -19.15
C GLU A 178 -2.57 11.29 -20.04
N MET A 179 -3.01 10.17 -19.44
CA MET A 179 -3.66 9.12 -20.23
C MET A 179 -5.02 9.57 -20.75
N ARG A 180 -5.78 10.34 -19.95
CA ARG A 180 -7.04 10.94 -20.39
C ARG A 180 -6.82 11.83 -21.62
N GLN A 181 -5.81 12.70 -21.58
CA GLN A 181 -5.43 13.55 -22.72
C GLN A 181 -5.00 12.72 -23.95
N ASN A 182 -4.27 11.62 -23.76
CA ASN A 182 -3.89 10.73 -24.86
C ASN A 182 -5.11 10.07 -25.52
N LEU A 183 -6.10 9.64 -24.73
CA LEU A 183 -7.34 9.06 -25.24
C LEU A 183 -8.18 10.09 -26.01
N ASP A 184 -8.32 11.30 -25.47
CA ASP A 184 -9.00 12.41 -26.15
C ASP A 184 -8.31 12.72 -27.49
N TYR A 185 -6.98 12.72 -27.51
CA TYR A 185 -6.20 12.88 -28.74
C TYR A 185 -6.49 11.74 -29.74
N TYR A 186 -6.45 10.48 -29.31
CA TYR A 186 -6.75 9.34 -30.17
C TYR A 186 -8.16 9.38 -30.77
N GLN A 187 -9.16 9.84 -30.01
CA GLN A 187 -10.53 10.01 -30.51
C GLN A 187 -10.61 10.96 -31.71
N THR A 188 -9.72 11.96 -31.79
CA THR A 188 -9.69 12.92 -32.90
C THR A 188 -8.90 12.45 -34.13
N MET A 189 -8.19 11.32 -34.03
CA MET A 189 -7.34 10.83 -35.12
C MET A 189 -8.13 10.11 -36.21
N SER A 190 -7.83 10.44 -37.47
CA SER A 190 -8.40 9.74 -38.63
C SER A 190 -7.96 8.27 -38.65
N GLY A 191 -8.92 7.36 -38.65
CA GLY A 191 -8.68 5.91 -38.68
C GLY A 191 -8.88 5.18 -37.36
N VAL A 192 -9.09 5.92 -36.25
CA VAL A 192 -9.53 5.36 -34.97
C VAL A 192 -11.05 5.23 -34.97
N LYS A 193 -11.55 4.10 -34.48
CA LYS A 193 -12.97 3.79 -34.34
C LYS A 193 -13.33 3.65 -32.87
N GLU A 194 -14.61 3.84 -32.55
CA GLU A 194 -15.13 3.62 -31.19
C GLU A 194 -14.85 2.18 -30.69
N ALA A 195 -14.91 1.19 -31.58
CA ALA A 195 -14.58 -0.20 -31.27
C ALA A 195 -13.11 -0.46 -30.87
N ASP A 196 -12.20 0.50 -31.09
CA ASP A 196 -10.80 0.38 -30.69
C ASP A 196 -10.61 0.66 -29.18
N PHE A 197 -11.56 1.34 -28.54
CA PHE A 197 -11.57 1.64 -27.10
C PHE A 197 -12.09 0.44 -26.29
N LYS A 198 -11.30 -0.63 -26.30
CA LYS A 198 -11.62 -1.86 -25.58
C LYS A 198 -10.67 -2.09 -24.41
N ASP A 199 -11.21 -2.55 -23.29
CA ASP A 199 -10.40 -3.06 -22.19
C ASP A 199 -9.95 -4.49 -22.51
N LEU A 200 -8.64 -4.67 -22.65
CA LEU A 200 -8.01 -5.95 -22.97
C LEU A 200 -7.94 -6.89 -21.76
N GLU A 201 -8.20 -6.39 -20.55
CA GLU A 201 -8.27 -7.17 -19.31
C GLU A 201 -9.69 -7.16 -18.70
N ALA A 202 -10.72 -6.92 -19.52
CA ALA A 202 -12.10 -6.99 -19.07
C ALA A 202 -12.42 -8.39 -18.53
N LYS A 203 -12.94 -8.47 -17.29
CA LYS A 203 -13.38 -9.74 -16.70
C LYS A 203 -14.72 -10.15 -17.34
N PRO A 204 -14.89 -11.40 -17.83
CA PRO A 204 -16.11 -11.82 -18.55
C PRO A 204 -17.39 -11.60 -17.75
N HIS A 205 -17.44 -12.04 -16.49
CA HIS A 205 -18.62 -11.89 -15.63
C HIS A 205 -19.04 -10.41 -15.44
N MET A 206 -18.05 -9.53 -15.28
CA MET A 206 -18.29 -8.10 -15.09
C MET A 206 -18.72 -7.42 -16.39
N HIS A 207 -18.14 -7.82 -17.52
CA HIS A 207 -18.53 -7.30 -18.84
C HIS A 207 -19.99 -7.60 -19.16
N GLU A 208 -20.38 -8.88 -19.02
CA GLU A 208 -21.75 -9.35 -19.24
C GLU A 208 -22.73 -8.67 -18.26
N PHE A 209 -22.35 -8.52 -17.00
CA PHE A 209 -23.17 -7.85 -15.99
C PHE A 209 -23.45 -6.40 -16.36
N GLN A 210 -22.40 -5.63 -16.68
CA GLN A 210 -22.54 -4.21 -17.04
C GLN A 210 -23.38 -4.03 -18.31
N LEU A 211 -23.20 -4.89 -19.31
CA LEU A 211 -23.99 -4.87 -20.53
C LEU A 211 -25.46 -5.20 -20.23
N GLY A 212 -25.73 -6.23 -19.43
CA GLY A 212 -27.08 -6.60 -19.00
C GLY A 212 -27.79 -5.50 -18.22
N VAL A 213 -27.09 -4.86 -17.27
CA VAL A 213 -27.63 -3.73 -16.49
C VAL A 213 -27.90 -2.51 -17.37
N ARG A 214 -27.03 -2.23 -18.36
CA ARG A 214 -27.25 -1.14 -19.33
C ARG A 214 -28.50 -1.37 -20.15
N LEU A 215 -28.65 -2.55 -20.76
CA LEU A 215 -29.83 -2.92 -21.55
C LEU A 215 -31.11 -2.92 -20.71
N TYR A 216 -31.03 -3.37 -19.46
CA TYR A 216 -32.15 -3.29 -18.52
C TYR A 216 -32.54 -1.83 -18.26
N SER A 217 -31.56 -0.95 -18.05
CA SER A 217 -31.77 0.49 -17.82
C SER A 217 -32.31 1.22 -19.05
N GLU A 218 -32.03 0.71 -20.25
CA GLU A 218 -32.57 1.17 -21.53
C GLU A 218 -33.94 0.55 -21.87
N GLU A 219 -34.61 -0.08 -20.88
CA GLU A 219 -35.93 -0.69 -21.01
C GLU A 219 -36.00 -1.84 -22.04
N GLN A 220 -34.89 -2.56 -22.25
CA GLN A 220 -34.78 -3.71 -23.15
C GLN A 220 -34.59 -5.02 -22.36
N PRO A 221 -35.59 -5.47 -21.57
CA PRO A 221 -35.44 -6.63 -20.68
C PRO A 221 -35.20 -7.94 -21.43
N GLN A 222 -35.73 -8.09 -22.64
CA GLN A 222 -35.55 -9.31 -23.45
C GLN A 222 -34.09 -9.50 -23.89
N GLU A 223 -33.37 -8.41 -24.17
CA GLU A 223 -31.95 -8.44 -24.53
C GLU A 223 -31.05 -8.45 -23.28
N ALA A 224 -31.51 -7.84 -22.17
CA ALA A 224 -30.77 -7.84 -20.90
C ALA A 224 -30.65 -9.23 -20.26
N ILE A 225 -31.70 -10.06 -20.30
CA ILE A 225 -31.73 -11.39 -19.68
C ILE A 225 -30.55 -12.28 -20.09
N PRO A 226 -30.26 -12.53 -21.39
CA PRO A 226 -29.16 -13.42 -21.76
C PRO A 226 -27.80 -12.93 -21.24
N HIS A 227 -27.56 -11.62 -21.20
CA HIS A 227 -26.34 -11.04 -20.65
C HIS A 227 -26.28 -11.19 -19.12
N LEU A 228 -27.37 -10.96 -18.40
CA LEU A 228 -27.40 -11.15 -16.93
C LEU A 228 -27.26 -12.63 -16.52
N GLU A 229 -27.82 -13.56 -17.30
CA GLU A 229 -27.64 -15.00 -17.07
C GLU A 229 -26.21 -15.45 -17.39
N ALA A 230 -25.62 -14.95 -18.48
CA ALA A 230 -24.22 -15.19 -18.81
C ALA A 230 -23.28 -14.65 -17.73
N ALA A 231 -23.55 -13.43 -17.24
CA ALA A 231 -22.82 -12.81 -16.14
C ALA A 231 -22.81 -13.70 -14.89
N LEU A 232 -23.96 -14.29 -14.54
CA LEU A 232 -24.07 -15.18 -13.39
C LEU A 232 -23.30 -16.49 -13.59
N GLN A 233 -23.34 -17.08 -14.78
CA GLN A 233 -22.57 -18.29 -15.11
C GLN A 233 -21.07 -18.01 -15.00
N GLU A 234 -20.61 -16.94 -15.62
CA GLU A 234 -19.20 -16.52 -15.58
C GLU A 234 -18.76 -16.09 -14.17
N TYR A 235 -19.67 -15.55 -13.34
CA TYR A 235 -19.38 -15.22 -11.95
C TYR A 235 -18.95 -16.46 -11.15
N PHE A 236 -19.70 -17.56 -11.26
CA PHE A 236 -19.35 -18.79 -10.53
C PHE A 236 -18.05 -19.41 -11.03
N VAL A 237 -17.77 -19.33 -12.34
CA VAL A 237 -16.47 -19.73 -12.88
C VAL A 237 -15.35 -18.88 -12.26
N ALA A 238 -15.49 -17.56 -12.29
CA ALA A 238 -14.51 -16.64 -11.70
C ALA A 238 -14.34 -16.84 -10.18
N ASP A 239 -15.41 -17.19 -9.45
CA ASP A 239 -15.39 -17.47 -8.01
C ASP A 239 -14.56 -18.71 -7.73
N GLU A 240 -14.81 -19.81 -8.46
CA GLU A 240 -14.05 -21.04 -8.34
C GLU A 240 -12.56 -20.84 -8.68
N GLU A 241 -12.26 -20.06 -9.72
CA GLU A 241 -10.88 -19.74 -10.10
C GLU A 241 -10.16 -18.93 -9.01
N CYS A 242 -10.79 -17.87 -8.51
CA CYS A 242 -10.24 -17.06 -7.42
C CYS A 242 -9.97 -17.91 -6.18
N ARG A 243 -10.95 -18.73 -5.78
CA ARG A 243 -10.87 -19.58 -4.60
C ARG A 243 -9.82 -20.67 -4.72
N ALA A 244 -9.64 -21.23 -5.92
CA ALA A 244 -8.55 -22.16 -6.18
C ALA A 244 -7.19 -21.47 -6.01
N LEU A 245 -7.07 -20.20 -6.44
CA LEU A 245 -5.85 -19.42 -6.34
C LEU A 245 -5.45 -19.00 -4.91
N CYS A 246 -6.33 -19.14 -3.93
CA CYS A 246 -6.02 -18.93 -2.51
C CYS A 246 -5.16 -20.03 -1.88
N GLU A 247 -5.06 -21.21 -2.50
CA GLU A 247 -4.32 -22.36 -1.94
C GLU A 247 -2.81 -22.20 -2.21
N GLY A 248 -2.00 -21.81 -1.22
CA GLY A 248 -0.58 -21.51 -1.44
C GLY A 248 0.29 -21.70 -0.21
N PRO A 249 1.59 -21.35 -0.28
CA PRO A 249 2.41 -21.23 0.92
C PRO A 249 1.81 -20.17 1.87
N TYR A 250 1.99 -20.37 3.17
CA TYR A 250 1.63 -19.37 4.18
C TYR A 250 2.46 -18.11 3.97
N ASP A 251 1.80 -16.95 4.04
CA ASP A 251 2.46 -15.65 3.95
C ASP A 251 2.69 -15.11 5.36
N TYR A 252 3.94 -14.88 5.71
CA TYR A 252 4.32 -14.43 7.06
C TYR A 252 4.19 -12.91 7.11
N ASP A 253 2.96 -12.43 7.12
CA ASP A 253 2.67 -11.00 7.19
C ASP A 253 3.23 -10.42 8.49
N GLY A 254 4.27 -9.58 8.39
CA GLY A 254 4.80 -8.77 9.49
C GLY A 254 5.62 -9.48 10.56
N TYR A 255 5.73 -10.82 10.55
CA TYR A 255 6.61 -11.58 11.45
C TYR A 255 7.79 -12.17 10.70
N ASN A 256 8.99 -12.00 11.25
CA ASN A 256 10.17 -12.67 10.75
C ASN A 256 9.96 -14.19 10.90
N TYR A 257 10.04 -14.98 9.82
CA TYR A 257 9.94 -16.45 9.84
C TYR A 257 10.76 -17.11 10.98
N LEU A 258 11.84 -16.44 11.39
CA LEU A 258 12.75 -16.84 12.46
C LEU A 258 12.17 -16.75 13.89
N GLU A 259 11.06 -16.03 14.11
CA GLU A 259 10.39 -15.88 15.42
C GLU A 259 9.11 -16.74 15.53
N TYR A 260 8.67 -17.36 14.43
CA TYR A 260 7.49 -18.19 14.37
C TYR A 260 7.74 -19.58 14.98
N ASN A 261 7.33 -19.77 16.22
CA ASN A 261 7.39 -21.05 16.95
C ASN A 261 5.98 -21.58 17.19
N ALA A 262 5.31 -22.05 16.14
CA ALA A 262 4.01 -22.68 16.22
C ALA A 262 4.14 -24.22 16.31
N ASP A 263 3.27 -24.85 17.09
CA ASP A 263 3.08 -26.30 16.98
C ASP A 263 2.34 -26.66 15.67
N LEU A 264 2.22 -27.96 15.37
CA LEU A 264 1.58 -28.43 14.14
C LEU A 264 0.14 -27.91 14.00
N PHE A 265 -0.62 -27.84 15.09
CA PHE A 265 -2.02 -27.43 15.06
C PHE A 265 -2.14 -25.93 14.85
N GLN A 266 -1.32 -25.14 15.53
CA GLN A 266 -1.22 -23.70 15.33
C GLN A 266 -0.80 -23.39 13.89
N ALA A 267 0.22 -24.06 13.36
CA ALA A 267 0.68 -23.83 12.00
C ALA A 267 -0.35 -24.16 10.93
N ILE A 268 -1.14 -25.23 11.13
CA ILE A 268 -2.24 -25.57 10.23
C ILE A 268 -3.39 -24.58 10.38
N THR A 269 -3.70 -24.17 11.60
CA THR A 269 -4.79 -23.23 11.88
C THR A 269 -4.51 -21.88 11.23
N ASP A 270 -3.32 -21.31 11.47
CA ASP A 270 -2.90 -20.03 10.88
C ASP A 270 -2.95 -20.10 9.35
N HIS A 271 -2.44 -21.21 8.77
CA HIS A 271 -2.49 -21.44 7.34
C HIS A 271 -3.91 -21.51 6.78
N TYR A 272 -4.81 -22.26 7.41
CA TYR A 272 -6.19 -22.38 6.94
C TYR A 272 -7.01 -21.12 7.13
N ILE A 273 -6.73 -20.34 8.19
CA ILE A 273 -7.38 -19.05 8.37
C ILE A 273 -6.98 -18.09 7.23
N GLN A 274 -5.71 -18.05 6.83
CA GLN A 274 -5.29 -17.27 5.66
C GLN A 274 -6.01 -17.74 4.39
N VAL A 275 -6.03 -19.05 4.12
CA VAL A 275 -6.68 -19.61 2.92
C VAL A 275 -8.18 -19.30 2.90
N LEU A 276 -8.87 -19.48 4.04
CA LEU A 276 -10.31 -19.19 4.18
C LEU A 276 -10.59 -17.69 4.06
N SER A 277 -9.77 -16.84 4.67
CA SER A 277 -9.87 -15.39 4.56
C SER A 277 -9.72 -14.93 3.11
N CYS A 278 -8.71 -15.44 2.39
CA CYS A 278 -8.55 -15.18 0.95
C CYS A 278 -9.79 -15.62 0.14
N LYS A 279 -10.30 -16.84 0.41
CA LYS A 279 -11.47 -17.39 -0.30
C LYS A 279 -12.73 -16.58 -0.07
N GLN A 280 -12.91 -16.01 1.13
CA GLN A 280 -14.02 -15.11 1.44
C GLN A 280 -13.83 -13.75 0.79
N ASN A 281 -12.59 -13.25 0.68
CA ASN A 281 -12.29 -11.98 0.01
C ASN A 281 -12.44 -12.03 -1.53
N CYS A 282 -12.59 -13.22 -2.13
CA CYS A 282 -12.92 -13.34 -3.56
C CYS A 282 -14.19 -12.56 -3.94
N VAL A 283 -15.17 -12.45 -3.04
CA VAL A 283 -16.39 -11.65 -3.27
C VAL A 283 -16.03 -10.19 -3.59
N THR A 284 -15.13 -9.61 -2.80
CA THR A 284 -14.59 -8.27 -3.01
C THR A 284 -13.85 -8.15 -4.34
N GLU A 285 -12.97 -9.11 -4.66
CA GLU A 285 -12.17 -9.09 -5.90
C GLU A 285 -13.05 -9.20 -7.17
N LEU A 286 -14.07 -10.06 -7.13
CA LEU A 286 -15.00 -10.27 -8.23
C LEU A 286 -15.94 -9.08 -8.43
N ALA A 287 -16.32 -8.41 -7.33
CA ALA A 287 -17.13 -7.19 -7.33
C ALA A 287 -16.32 -5.92 -7.61
N SER A 288 -14.98 -5.99 -7.59
CA SER A 288 -14.12 -4.83 -7.84
C SER A 288 -14.06 -4.51 -9.33
N HIS A 289 -14.20 -3.23 -9.66
CA HIS A 289 -13.99 -2.71 -11.01
C HIS A 289 -12.97 -1.58 -10.96
N PRO A 290 -11.94 -1.56 -11.82
CA PRO A 290 -10.83 -0.61 -11.67
C PRO A 290 -11.23 0.88 -11.80
N SER A 291 -12.37 1.18 -12.43
CA SER A 291 -12.93 2.54 -12.52
C SER A 291 -13.77 2.97 -11.31
N ARG A 292 -13.84 2.16 -10.24
CA ARG A 292 -14.63 2.44 -9.04
C ARG A 292 -13.74 2.30 -7.81
N GLU A 293 -13.82 3.27 -6.91
CA GLU A 293 -13.09 3.24 -5.63
C GLU A 293 -13.61 2.12 -4.71
N LYS A 294 -14.92 1.87 -4.72
CA LYS A 294 -15.55 0.82 -3.94
C LYS A 294 -16.07 -0.31 -4.83
N PRO A 295 -15.90 -1.59 -4.42
CA PRO A 295 -16.53 -2.73 -5.06
C PRO A 295 -18.06 -2.57 -5.12
N PHE A 296 -18.70 -3.27 -6.05
CA PHE A 296 -20.17 -3.34 -6.07
C PHE A 296 -20.67 -4.03 -4.79
N GLU A 297 -21.54 -3.35 -4.06
CA GLU A 297 -22.19 -3.93 -2.89
C GLU A 297 -23.13 -5.07 -3.32
N ASP A 298 -23.10 -6.17 -2.56
CA ASP A 298 -23.97 -7.33 -2.75
C ASP A 298 -24.03 -7.83 -4.21
N PHE A 299 -22.85 -7.88 -4.84
CA PHE A 299 -22.73 -8.09 -6.29
C PHE A 299 -23.44 -9.35 -6.77
N LEU A 300 -23.23 -10.51 -6.13
CA LEU A 300 -23.94 -11.74 -6.48
C LEU A 300 -25.47 -11.62 -6.28
N PRO A 301 -25.99 -11.24 -5.10
CA PRO A 301 -27.42 -10.98 -4.91
C PRO A 301 -28.03 -10.02 -5.95
N SER A 302 -27.30 -8.98 -6.36
CA SER A 302 -27.78 -8.00 -7.33
C SER A 302 -28.16 -8.60 -8.69
N HIS A 303 -27.49 -9.68 -9.13
CA HIS A 303 -27.82 -10.39 -10.37
C HIS A 303 -29.26 -10.92 -10.31
N TYR A 304 -29.64 -11.55 -9.20
CA TYR A 304 -30.99 -12.07 -9.00
C TYR A 304 -32.03 -10.96 -8.89
N ASN A 305 -31.66 -9.81 -8.32
CA ASN A 305 -32.54 -8.65 -8.26
C ASN A 305 -32.84 -8.07 -9.66
N TYR A 306 -31.84 -7.95 -10.53
CA TYR A 306 -32.07 -7.54 -11.92
C TYR A 306 -32.85 -8.59 -12.72
N LEU A 307 -32.46 -9.87 -12.59
CA LEU A 307 -33.10 -10.97 -13.32
C LEU A 307 -34.58 -11.12 -12.95
N GLN A 308 -34.97 -10.99 -11.68
CA GLN A 308 -36.38 -11.13 -11.31
C GLN A 308 -37.26 -10.06 -11.98
N PHE A 309 -36.80 -8.80 -12.06
CA PHE A 309 -37.54 -7.76 -12.77
C PHE A 309 -37.52 -7.96 -14.28
N ALA A 310 -36.37 -8.36 -14.85
CA ALA A 310 -36.26 -8.58 -16.28
C ALA A 310 -37.20 -9.73 -16.74
N TYR A 311 -37.25 -10.83 -16.00
CA TYR A 311 -38.18 -11.94 -16.28
C TYR A 311 -39.64 -11.55 -16.08
N TYR A 312 -39.94 -10.76 -15.05
CA TYR A 312 -41.28 -10.22 -14.85
C TYR A 312 -41.74 -9.38 -16.05
N ASN A 313 -40.90 -8.48 -16.54
CA ASN A 313 -41.25 -7.58 -17.66
C ASN A 313 -41.56 -8.33 -18.97
N ILE A 314 -41.00 -9.53 -19.17
CA ILE A 314 -41.32 -10.38 -20.32
C ILE A 314 -42.45 -11.39 -20.04
N GLY A 315 -43.09 -11.32 -18.87
CA GLY A 315 -44.20 -12.18 -18.45
C GLY A 315 -43.79 -13.59 -18.01
N ASN A 316 -42.51 -13.83 -17.74
CA ASN A 316 -42.01 -15.13 -17.31
C ASN A 316 -41.98 -15.25 -15.78
N TYR A 317 -43.14 -15.45 -15.18
CA TYR A 317 -43.31 -15.48 -13.72
C TYR A 317 -42.58 -16.63 -13.03
N THR A 318 -42.40 -17.77 -13.69
CA THR A 318 -41.68 -18.92 -13.12
C THR A 318 -40.24 -18.56 -12.76
N GLN A 319 -39.52 -17.93 -13.69
CA GLN A 319 -38.13 -17.52 -13.51
C GLN A 319 -38.02 -16.29 -12.61
N ALA A 320 -39.01 -15.38 -12.67
CA ALA A 320 -39.08 -14.25 -11.75
C ALA A 320 -39.22 -14.72 -10.29
N ILE A 321 -40.08 -15.72 -10.02
CA ILE A 321 -40.23 -16.34 -8.69
C ILE A 321 -38.94 -17.03 -8.26
N GLU A 322 -38.30 -17.80 -9.13
CA GLU A 322 -37.03 -18.47 -8.83
C GLU A 322 -35.96 -17.45 -8.40
N CYS A 323 -35.79 -16.37 -9.17
CA CYS A 323 -34.81 -15.32 -8.87
C CYS A 323 -35.16 -14.55 -7.58
N ALA A 324 -36.44 -14.20 -7.37
CA ALA A 324 -36.89 -13.53 -6.15
C ALA A 324 -36.66 -14.40 -4.90
N LYS A 325 -36.99 -15.70 -4.96
CA LYS A 325 -36.69 -16.65 -3.88
C LYS A 325 -35.19 -16.82 -3.65
N THR A 326 -34.39 -16.76 -4.72
CA THR A 326 -32.93 -16.83 -4.64
C THR A 326 -32.33 -15.60 -3.96
N TYR A 327 -32.81 -14.40 -4.30
CA TYR A 327 -32.40 -13.17 -3.62
C TYR A 327 -32.74 -13.20 -2.11
N LEU A 328 -33.95 -13.66 -1.77
CA LEU A 328 -34.41 -13.77 -0.38
C LEU A 328 -33.63 -14.80 0.47
N LEU A 329 -32.77 -15.64 -0.14
CA LEU A 329 -31.79 -16.42 0.64
C LEU A 329 -30.80 -15.51 1.37
N PHE A 330 -30.36 -14.44 0.70
CA PHE A 330 -29.38 -13.50 1.23
C PHE A 330 -30.09 -12.46 2.12
N PHE A 331 -31.20 -11.90 1.65
CA PHE A 331 -31.95 -10.87 2.38
C PHE A 331 -33.37 -11.34 2.72
N PRO A 332 -33.54 -12.23 3.72
CA PRO A 332 -34.85 -12.83 4.03
C PRO A 332 -35.89 -11.82 4.54
N ASN A 333 -35.44 -10.66 5.03
CA ASN A 333 -36.28 -9.61 5.58
C ASN A 333 -36.52 -8.45 4.60
N ASP A 334 -36.14 -8.59 3.32
CA ASP A 334 -36.40 -7.57 2.31
C ASP A 334 -37.89 -7.50 1.99
N GLU A 335 -38.54 -6.43 2.45
CA GLU A 335 -39.99 -6.24 2.30
C GLU A 335 -40.38 -6.05 0.83
N VAL A 336 -39.56 -5.36 0.03
CA VAL A 336 -39.84 -5.07 -1.37
C VAL A 336 -39.78 -6.35 -2.19
N MET A 337 -38.74 -7.15 -2.01
CA MET A 337 -38.63 -8.44 -2.68
C MET A 337 -39.72 -9.42 -2.24
N SER A 338 -40.09 -9.41 -0.95
CA SER A 338 -41.20 -10.23 -0.44
C SER A 338 -42.54 -9.87 -1.10
N GLN A 339 -42.80 -8.57 -1.29
CA GLN A 339 -43.99 -8.10 -2.02
C GLN A 339 -43.96 -8.50 -3.50
N ASN A 340 -42.81 -8.37 -4.16
CA ASN A 340 -42.62 -8.79 -5.55
C ASN A 340 -42.88 -10.30 -5.70
N LEU A 341 -42.33 -11.12 -4.80
CA LEU A 341 -42.56 -12.56 -4.80
C LEU A 341 -44.05 -12.91 -4.62
N ALA A 342 -44.76 -12.22 -3.72
CA ALA A 342 -46.19 -12.42 -3.53
C ALA A 342 -46.98 -12.06 -4.80
N TYR A 343 -46.62 -10.96 -5.45
CA TYR A 343 -47.23 -10.54 -6.71
C TYR A 343 -46.99 -11.58 -7.82
N TYR A 344 -45.75 -12.03 -8.05
CA TYR A 344 -45.46 -13.04 -9.07
C TYR A 344 -46.15 -14.37 -8.78
N THR A 345 -46.21 -14.77 -7.50
CA THR A 345 -46.91 -15.97 -7.05
C THR A 345 -48.40 -15.90 -7.35
N ALA A 346 -49.05 -14.74 -7.13
CA ALA A 346 -50.44 -14.55 -7.47
C ALA A 346 -50.71 -14.63 -8.99
N MET A 347 -49.76 -14.13 -9.81
CA MET A 347 -49.87 -14.16 -11.27
C MET A 347 -49.68 -15.56 -11.87
N LEU A 348 -48.77 -16.37 -11.31
CA LEU A 348 -48.53 -17.75 -11.78
C LEU A 348 -49.54 -18.76 -11.20
N GLY A 349 -49.93 -18.56 -9.95
CA GLY A 349 -50.76 -19.47 -9.15
C GLY A 349 -49.97 -20.17 -8.05
N GLU A 350 -50.55 -20.19 -6.84
CA GLU A 350 -49.96 -20.69 -5.60
C GLU A 350 -49.37 -22.10 -5.69
N GLU A 351 -50.06 -23.06 -6.31
CA GLU A 351 -49.57 -24.44 -6.39
C GLU A 351 -48.33 -24.57 -7.26
N GLN A 352 -48.29 -23.87 -8.40
CA GLN A 352 -47.12 -23.88 -9.29
C GLN A 352 -45.96 -23.11 -8.67
N ALA A 353 -46.23 -21.99 -7.99
CA ALA A 353 -45.20 -21.21 -7.31
C ALA A 353 -44.55 -21.97 -6.14
N ARG A 354 -45.28 -22.86 -5.46
CA ARG A 354 -44.75 -23.68 -4.35
C ARG A 354 -43.69 -24.68 -4.78
N SER A 355 -43.76 -25.22 -6.00
CA SER A 355 -42.78 -26.18 -6.50
C SER A 355 -41.48 -25.54 -6.97
N ILE A 356 -41.45 -24.22 -7.14
CA ILE A 356 -40.24 -23.47 -7.54
C ILE A 356 -39.35 -23.24 -6.32
N SER A 357 -38.14 -23.80 -6.32
CA SER A 357 -37.13 -23.56 -5.29
C SER A 357 -36.18 -22.42 -5.71
N PRO A 358 -35.44 -21.80 -4.77
CA PRO A 358 -34.27 -21.00 -5.12
C PRO A 358 -33.26 -21.79 -5.98
N ARG A 359 -32.39 -21.10 -6.71
CA ARG A 359 -31.33 -21.76 -7.51
C ARG A 359 -30.36 -22.53 -6.63
N GLU A 360 -30.04 -23.75 -7.04
CA GLU A 360 -29.17 -24.67 -6.31
C GLU A 360 -27.76 -24.08 -6.07
N SER A 361 -27.15 -23.51 -7.11
CA SER A 361 -25.82 -22.90 -7.01
C SER A 361 -25.73 -21.79 -5.97
N ALA A 362 -26.78 -20.97 -5.82
CA ALA A 362 -26.84 -19.93 -4.79
C ALA A 362 -27.02 -20.51 -3.38
N GLN A 363 -27.79 -21.60 -3.25
CA GLN A 363 -27.97 -22.29 -1.97
C GLN A 363 -26.64 -22.90 -1.51
N GLU A 364 -25.93 -23.60 -2.40
CA GLU A 364 -24.61 -24.19 -2.12
C GLU A 364 -23.58 -23.12 -1.78
N TYR A 365 -23.53 -22.03 -2.56
CA TYR A 365 -22.66 -20.90 -2.31
C TYR A 365 -22.90 -20.31 -0.90
N ARG A 366 -24.16 -20.03 -0.56
CA ARG A 366 -24.53 -19.44 0.73
C ARG A 366 -24.18 -20.38 1.88
N GLN A 367 -24.52 -21.67 1.76
CA GLN A 367 -24.23 -22.66 2.80
C GLN A 367 -22.72 -22.78 3.06
N ARG A 368 -21.92 -22.86 1.99
CA ARG A 368 -20.46 -22.88 2.09
C ARG A 368 -19.92 -21.62 2.73
N SER A 369 -20.37 -20.45 2.26
CA SER A 369 -19.90 -19.15 2.74
C SER A 369 -20.18 -18.96 4.24
N LEU A 370 -21.40 -19.31 4.71
CA LEU A 370 -21.74 -19.21 6.14
C LEU A 370 -20.89 -20.13 7.01
N LEU A 371 -20.60 -21.35 6.56
CA LEU A 371 -19.74 -22.28 7.31
C LEU A 371 -18.30 -21.75 7.41
N GLU A 372 -17.75 -21.21 6.32
CA GLU A 372 -16.41 -20.62 6.30
C GLU A 372 -16.32 -19.40 7.23
N LYS A 373 -17.35 -18.55 7.23
CA LYS A 373 -17.44 -17.40 8.15
C LYS A 373 -17.57 -17.81 9.59
N GLU A 374 -18.34 -18.85 9.91
CA GLU A 374 -18.43 -19.38 11.27
C GLU A 374 -17.04 -19.76 11.80
N LEU A 375 -16.20 -20.41 10.98
CA LEU A 375 -14.82 -20.74 11.32
C LEU A 375 -13.92 -19.51 11.49
N LEU A 376 -14.06 -18.52 10.60
CA LEU A 376 -13.25 -17.29 10.66
C LEU A 376 -13.61 -16.41 11.87
N PHE A 377 -14.91 -16.25 12.17
CA PHE A 377 -15.34 -15.54 13.37
C PHE A 377 -14.97 -16.28 14.64
N PHE A 378 -15.02 -17.62 14.63
CA PHE A 378 -14.50 -18.42 15.73
C PHE A 378 -13.00 -18.17 15.94
N ALA A 379 -12.22 -18.14 14.86
CA ALA A 379 -10.79 -17.85 14.94
C ALA A 379 -10.52 -16.43 15.47
N TYR A 380 -11.35 -15.46 15.09
CA TYR A 380 -11.26 -14.10 15.63
C TYR A 380 -11.58 -14.06 17.13
N ASP A 381 -12.66 -14.70 17.58
CA ASP A 381 -13.06 -14.70 19.00
C ASP A 381 -12.03 -15.42 19.89
N VAL A 382 -11.47 -16.54 19.42
CA VAL A 382 -10.62 -17.42 20.24
C VAL A 382 -9.13 -17.09 20.12
N PHE A 383 -8.64 -16.84 18.90
CA PHE A 383 -7.21 -16.63 18.63
C PHE A 383 -6.87 -15.16 18.38
N GLY A 384 -7.86 -14.28 18.29
CA GLY A 384 -7.63 -12.85 18.06
C GLY A 384 -7.20 -12.50 16.63
N ILE A 385 -7.32 -13.44 15.68
CA ILE A 385 -6.97 -13.22 14.27
C ILE A 385 -8.12 -12.45 13.61
N PRO A 386 -7.94 -11.18 13.23
CA PRO A 386 -9.04 -10.35 12.76
C PRO A 386 -9.61 -10.88 11.44
N PHE A 387 -10.93 -10.92 11.34
CA PHE A 387 -11.67 -11.19 10.11
C PHE A 387 -12.64 -10.06 9.85
N VAL A 388 -12.58 -9.51 8.64
CA VAL A 388 -13.54 -8.51 8.13
C VAL A 388 -14.45 -9.22 7.14
N ASP A 389 -15.74 -9.28 7.47
CA ASP A 389 -16.74 -9.90 6.61
C ASP A 389 -17.04 -8.97 5.42
N PRO A 390 -16.84 -9.42 4.17
CA PRO A 390 -17.11 -8.60 2.99
C PRO A 390 -18.60 -8.51 2.66
N ASP A 391 -19.45 -9.40 3.18
CA ASP A 391 -20.87 -9.43 2.84
C ASP A 391 -21.76 -8.78 3.92
N SER A 392 -22.76 -8.04 3.46
CA SER A 392 -23.76 -7.42 4.33
C SER A 392 -24.86 -8.39 4.81
N TRP A 393 -25.04 -9.51 4.10
CA TRP A 393 -26.14 -10.46 4.30
C TRP A 393 -25.84 -11.58 5.31
N THR A 394 -24.66 -11.59 5.93
CA THR A 394 -24.32 -12.60 6.94
C THR A 394 -25.27 -12.49 8.15
N PRO A 395 -26.00 -13.57 8.49
CA PRO A 395 -26.90 -13.54 9.64
C PRO A 395 -26.14 -13.31 10.95
N GLU A 396 -26.72 -12.48 11.84
CA GLU A 396 -26.09 -12.15 13.13
C GLU A 396 -25.78 -13.40 13.96
N GLU A 397 -26.57 -14.47 13.84
CA GLU A 397 -26.39 -15.71 14.60
C GLU A 397 -25.08 -16.44 14.29
N VAL A 398 -24.46 -16.18 13.14
CA VAL A 398 -23.17 -16.76 12.75
C VAL A 398 -22.02 -16.08 13.50
N ILE A 399 -22.20 -14.84 13.94
CA ILE A 399 -21.19 -14.06 14.66
C ILE A 399 -21.26 -14.43 16.16
N PRO A 400 -20.16 -14.84 16.82
CA PRO A 400 -20.11 -15.07 18.26
C PRO A 400 -20.60 -13.85 19.06
N LYS A 401 -21.45 -14.07 20.07
CA LYS A 401 -22.03 -12.99 20.90
C LYS A 401 -20.99 -12.02 21.48
N ARG A 402 -19.83 -12.53 21.90
CA ARG A 402 -18.73 -11.70 22.39
C ARG A 402 -18.21 -10.73 21.33
N LEU A 403 -18.07 -11.19 20.09
CA LEU A 403 -17.68 -10.34 18.97
C LEU A 403 -18.79 -9.38 18.58
N GLN A 404 -20.07 -9.78 18.63
CA GLN A 404 -21.19 -8.86 18.40
C GLN A 404 -21.18 -7.72 19.42
N GLU A 405 -21.02 -8.02 20.71
CA GLU A 405 -20.93 -7.03 21.79
C GLU A 405 -19.70 -6.12 21.62
N LYS A 406 -18.55 -6.70 21.26
CA LYS A 406 -17.32 -5.96 20.96
C LYS A 406 -17.53 -5.01 19.78
N GLN A 407 -18.03 -5.50 18.65
CA GLN A 407 -18.31 -4.70 17.45
C GLN A 407 -19.34 -3.60 17.72
N LYS A 408 -20.38 -3.90 18.52
CA LYS A 408 -21.38 -2.91 18.93
C LYS A 408 -20.74 -1.81 19.77
N SER A 409 -19.93 -2.18 20.76
CA SER A 409 -19.18 -1.22 21.58
C SER A 409 -18.22 -0.37 20.75
N GLU A 410 -17.49 -0.99 19.81
CA GLU A 410 -16.60 -0.30 18.88
C GLU A 410 -17.35 0.65 17.96
N ARG A 411 -18.52 0.25 17.44
CA ARG A 411 -19.37 1.09 16.59
C ARG A 411 -19.97 2.27 17.36
N GLU A 412 -20.43 2.05 18.58
CA GLU A 412 -20.89 3.13 19.47
C GLU A 412 -19.76 4.09 19.83
N THR A 413 -18.55 3.56 20.07
CA THR A 413 -17.35 4.37 20.31
C THR A 413 -16.97 5.17 19.06
N ALA A 414 -16.96 4.55 17.89
CA ALA A 414 -16.67 5.22 16.62
C ALA A 414 -17.74 6.28 16.28
N ALA A 415 -19.01 6.02 16.56
CA ALA A 415 -20.10 6.99 16.39
C ALA A 415 -19.94 8.17 17.35
N ARG A 416 -19.58 7.91 18.62
CA ARG A 416 -19.24 8.96 19.59
C ARG A 416 -18.05 9.79 19.14
N ILE A 417 -16.96 9.15 18.72
CA ILE A 417 -15.77 9.81 18.18
C ILE A 417 -16.15 10.63 16.95
N SER A 418 -16.94 10.09 16.02
CA SER A 418 -17.37 10.83 14.81
C SER A 418 -18.26 12.02 15.15
N GLN A 419 -19.13 11.88 16.16
CA GLN A 419 -19.96 12.98 16.66
C GLN A 419 -19.13 14.03 17.39
N GLU A 420 -18.15 13.63 18.20
CA GLU A 420 -17.19 14.52 18.85
C GLU A 420 -16.33 15.24 17.82
N ILE A 421 -15.84 14.55 16.79
CA ILE A 421 -15.15 15.16 15.65
C ILE A 421 -16.08 16.12 14.93
N GLY A 422 -17.34 15.75 14.67
CA GLY A 422 -18.30 16.64 14.01
C GLY A 422 -18.65 17.89 14.83
N ASN A 423 -18.76 17.75 16.16
CA ASN A 423 -18.96 18.87 17.08
C ASN A 423 -17.71 19.73 17.16
N LEU A 424 -16.54 19.11 17.26
CA LEU A 424 -15.24 19.78 17.25
C LEU A 424 -15.02 20.49 15.92
N MET A 425 -15.41 19.91 14.78
CA MET A 425 -15.33 20.54 13.47
C MET A 425 -16.23 21.78 13.41
N LYS A 426 -17.45 21.72 13.96
CA LYS A 426 -18.32 22.89 14.06
C LYS A 426 -17.77 23.94 15.01
N GLU A 427 -17.19 23.53 16.14
CA GLU A 427 -16.53 24.43 17.08
C GLU A 427 -15.30 25.09 16.43
N ILE A 428 -14.49 24.31 15.71
CA ILE A 428 -13.38 24.81 14.90
C ILE A 428 -13.89 25.74 13.81
N GLU A 429 -15.01 25.45 13.14
CA GLU A 429 -15.59 26.31 12.12
C GLU A 429 -16.04 27.65 12.75
N THR A 430 -16.68 27.63 13.92
CA THR A 430 -17.05 28.85 14.65
C THR A 430 -15.83 29.62 15.18
N LEU A 431 -14.81 28.91 15.69
CA LEU A 431 -13.56 29.50 16.16
C LEU A 431 -12.73 30.01 14.99
N VAL A 432 -12.79 29.38 13.81
CA VAL A 432 -12.18 29.85 12.58
C VAL A 432 -12.95 31.07 12.11
N GLU A 433 -14.28 31.12 12.12
CA GLU A 433 -15.04 32.33 11.80
C GLU A 433 -14.71 33.48 12.76
N GLU A 434 -14.66 33.23 14.06
CA GLU A 434 -14.28 34.20 15.10
C GLU A 434 -12.82 34.63 14.96
N LYS A 435 -11.90 33.69 14.74
CA LYS A 435 -10.48 33.93 14.49
C LYS A 435 -10.21 34.49 13.11
N THR A 436 -11.11 34.37 12.13
CA THR A 436 -11.01 35.06 10.83
C THR A 436 -11.46 36.50 10.99
N LYS A 437 -12.42 36.74 11.88
CA LYS A 437 -12.82 38.09 12.34
C LYS A 437 -11.73 38.77 13.17
N GLU A 438 -11.05 38.03 14.06
CA GLU A 438 -9.87 38.51 14.79
C GLU A 438 -8.60 38.51 13.93
N SER A 439 -8.44 37.63 12.94
CA SER A 439 -7.24 37.58 12.08
C SER A 439 -7.25 38.69 11.04
N LEU A 440 -8.41 39.24 10.68
CA LEU A 440 -8.47 40.54 9.98
C LEU A 440 -7.91 41.69 10.85
N ASP A 441 -7.78 41.50 12.17
CA ASP A 441 -7.17 42.44 13.13
C ASP A 441 -5.75 42.00 13.60
N VAL A 442 -5.41 40.71 13.58
CA VAL A 442 -4.12 40.12 14.03
C VAL A 442 -3.15 39.80 12.88
N SER A 443 -3.59 39.85 11.62
CA SER A 443 -2.69 39.79 10.43
C SER A 443 -1.75 41.02 10.31
N ARG A 444 -1.69 41.86 11.34
CA ARG A 444 -0.70 42.91 11.53
C ARG A 444 0.55 42.54 12.34
N LEU A 445 0.68 41.34 12.93
CA LEU A 445 1.82 41.02 13.82
C LEU A 445 2.37 39.57 13.69
N THR A 446 3.00 39.23 12.56
CA THR A 446 3.89 38.05 12.46
C THR A 446 5.25 38.39 13.09
N ARG A 447 5.67 37.66 14.13
CA ARG A 447 6.91 37.92 14.90
C ARG A 447 8.11 37.17 14.32
N GLU A 448 8.72 37.68 13.25
CA GLU A 448 9.99 37.18 12.71
C GLU A 448 11.23 37.86 13.34
N GLY A 449 12.40 37.22 13.27
CA GLY A 449 13.68 37.78 13.72
C GLY A 449 14.00 37.51 15.19
N GLY A 450 13.78 36.29 15.67
CA GLY A 450 14.31 35.84 16.97
C GLY A 450 15.84 35.67 16.99
N PRO A 451 16.43 35.40 18.18
CA PRO A 451 17.87 35.32 18.35
C PRO A 451 18.47 34.12 17.60
N LEU A 452 19.73 34.25 17.15
CA LEU A 452 20.48 33.12 16.59
C LEU A 452 21.08 32.33 17.77
N LEU A 453 20.69 31.06 17.90
CA LEU A 453 21.00 30.23 19.08
C LEU A 453 22.45 29.73 19.14
N TYR A 454 23.17 29.75 18.01
CA TYR A 454 24.48 29.14 17.86
C TYR A 454 25.50 30.12 17.30
N ASP A 455 26.70 30.08 17.86
CA ASP A 455 27.84 30.84 17.34
C ASP A 455 28.22 30.35 15.93
N GLY A 456 28.55 31.28 15.04
CA GLY A 456 28.90 30.97 13.65
C GLY A 456 27.72 30.94 12.66
N ILE A 457 26.47 30.93 13.14
CA ILE A 457 25.30 31.13 12.26
C ILE A 457 25.13 32.63 12.00
N SER A 458 24.93 33.00 10.73
CA SER A 458 24.67 34.38 10.33
C SER A 458 23.38 34.49 9.51
N LEU A 459 22.57 35.49 9.82
CA LEU A 459 21.37 35.83 9.05
C LEU A 459 21.78 36.59 7.78
N THR A 460 21.60 35.96 6.61
CA THR A 460 22.03 36.52 5.32
C THR A 460 20.91 37.25 4.61
N MET A 461 19.70 36.67 4.60
CA MET A 461 18.52 37.28 3.99
C MET A 461 17.30 37.05 4.87
N ASN A 462 16.54 38.11 5.13
CA ASN A 462 15.25 38.05 5.82
C ASN A 462 14.09 38.19 4.81
N SER A 463 12.85 38.08 5.29
CA SER A 463 11.64 38.18 4.46
C SER A 463 11.58 39.41 3.57
N LYS A 464 12.07 40.56 4.07
CA LYS A 464 12.12 41.83 3.30
C LYS A 464 13.05 41.73 2.09
N VAL A 465 14.23 41.13 2.27
CA VAL A 465 15.21 40.93 1.19
C VAL A 465 14.72 39.86 0.20
N LEU A 466 13.98 38.86 0.69
CA LEU A 466 13.42 37.77 -0.10
C LEU A 466 12.05 38.09 -0.72
N ASN A 467 11.64 39.36 -0.71
CA ASN A 467 10.39 39.85 -1.27
C ASN A 467 9.17 38.95 -0.96
N GLY A 468 8.95 38.69 0.34
CA GLY A 468 7.84 37.88 0.83
C GLY A 468 7.70 37.96 2.34
N SER A 469 6.97 37.00 2.92
CA SER A 469 6.75 36.90 4.37
C SER A 469 7.21 35.55 4.90
N GLN A 470 7.72 35.51 6.13
CA GLN A 470 8.13 34.28 6.80
C GLN A 470 9.16 33.49 5.98
N ARG A 471 10.19 34.18 5.48
CA ARG A 471 11.32 33.60 4.73
C ARG A 471 12.64 33.96 5.41
N VAL A 472 13.58 33.03 5.41
CA VAL A 472 14.92 33.26 5.95
C VAL A 472 15.98 32.48 5.19
N VAL A 473 17.13 33.12 5.00
CA VAL A 473 18.36 32.43 4.59
C VAL A 473 19.43 32.69 5.63
N MET A 474 20.00 31.61 6.14
CA MET A 474 21.11 31.63 7.09
C MET A 474 22.31 30.90 6.53
N ASP A 475 23.50 31.38 6.84
CA ASP A 475 24.76 30.73 6.49
C ASP A 475 25.52 30.31 7.76
N GLY A 476 26.36 29.28 7.66
CA GLY A 476 27.14 28.76 8.78
C GLY A 476 26.35 27.82 9.70
N VAL A 477 25.23 27.26 9.24
CA VAL A 477 24.42 26.31 10.03
C VAL A 477 25.20 25.03 10.33
N ILE A 478 26.03 24.59 9.39
CA ILE A 478 27.01 23.52 9.55
C ILE A 478 28.36 23.96 8.98
N SER A 479 29.43 23.34 9.46
CA SER A 479 30.80 23.57 9.01
C SER A 479 31.12 22.86 7.69
N ASP A 480 32.19 23.27 7.03
CA ASP A 480 32.66 22.66 5.78
C ASP A 480 33.00 21.17 5.95
N ASP A 481 33.54 20.78 7.12
CA ASP A 481 33.85 19.38 7.43
C ASP A 481 32.58 18.53 7.59
N GLU A 482 31.55 19.07 8.24
CA GLU A 482 30.24 18.41 8.38
C GLU A 482 29.55 18.25 7.01
N CYS A 483 29.63 19.27 6.15
CA CYS A 483 29.15 19.18 4.77
C CYS A 483 29.82 18.04 3.98
N GLN A 484 31.15 17.90 4.08
CA GLN A 484 31.87 16.83 3.39
C GLN A 484 31.48 15.46 3.93
N GLU A 485 31.34 15.32 5.24
CA GLU A 485 30.99 14.05 5.87
C GLU A 485 29.56 13.62 5.55
N LEU A 486 28.61 14.55 5.51
CA LEU A 486 27.23 14.28 5.07
C LEU A 486 27.15 13.93 3.58
N GLN A 487 27.97 14.54 2.72
CA GLN A 487 28.07 14.13 1.32
C GLN A 487 28.63 12.72 1.15
N ARG A 488 29.64 12.34 1.94
CA ARG A 488 30.16 10.96 1.96
C ARG A 488 29.12 9.97 2.44
N LEU A 489 28.33 10.34 3.46
CA LEU A 489 27.22 9.53 3.94
C LEU A 489 26.23 9.24 2.81
N THR A 490 25.84 10.24 2.01
CA THR A 490 24.95 10.02 0.86
C THR A 490 25.57 9.04 -0.14
N ASN A 491 26.85 9.20 -0.49
CA ASN A 491 27.52 8.31 -1.44
C ASN A 491 27.64 6.86 -0.95
N ALA A 492 27.65 6.63 0.38
CA ALA A 492 27.76 5.31 0.98
C ALA A 492 26.42 4.64 1.30
N ALA A 493 25.38 5.43 1.63
CA ALA A 493 24.11 4.95 2.19
C ALA A 493 22.90 5.15 1.27
N ALA A 494 22.99 6.07 0.29
CA ALA A 494 21.85 6.43 -0.52
C ALA A 494 21.50 5.34 -1.53
N THR A 495 20.21 5.06 -1.63
CA THR A 495 19.69 4.15 -2.65
C THR A 495 19.38 4.97 -3.91
N SER A 496 19.64 4.41 -5.08
CA SER A 496 19.22 5.03 -6.34
C SER A 496 17.70 5.13 -6.37
N GLY A 497 17.19 6.34 -6.62
CA GLY A 497 15.75 6.60 -6.62
C GLY A 497 15.30 7.62 -5.57
N ASP A 498 14.08 8.13 -5.75
CA ASP A 498 13.38 9.10 -4.90
C ASP A 498 13.24 8.73 -3.41
N GLY A 499 13.67 7.53 -3.00
CA GLY A 499 13.59 7.04 -1.63
C GLY A 499 12.20 6.52 -1.23
N TYR A 500 11.23 6.51 -2.16
CA TYR A 500 9.84 6.09 -1.91
C TYR A 500 9.35 5.00 -2.86
N ARG A 501 9.59 5.17 -4.17
CA ARG A 501 9.09 4.30 -5.25
C ARG A 501 10.20 3.77 -6.17
N GLY A 502 11.46 4.05 -5.85
CA GLY A 502 12.61 3.59 -6.63
C GLY A 502 12.80 4.31 -7.96
N GLN A 503 12.10 5.43 -8.21
CA GLN A 503 12.24 6.21 -9.44
C GLN A 503 13.54 6.99 -9.43
N THR A 504 14.46 6.66 -10.33
CA THR A 504 15.82 7.25 -10.42
C THR A 504 15.85 8.68 -10.97
N SER A 505 14.74 9.14 -11.56
CA SER A 505 14.56 10.47 -12.17
C SER A 505 13.12 11.00 -11.96
N PRO A 506 12.69 11.27 -10.71
CA PRO A 506 11.27 11.49 -10.36
C PRO A 506 10.67 12.81 -10.85
N HIS A 507 11.50 13.79 -11.27
CA HIS A 507 11.02 15.10 -11.73
C HIS A 507 11.52 15.49 -13.12
N THR A 508 12.68 14.98 -13.54
CA THR A 508 13.25 15.23 -14.87
C THR A 508 14.14 14.07 -15.28
N PRO A 509 14.04 13.60 -16.54
CA PRO A 509 14.87 12.50 -17.06
C PRO A 509 16.35 12.88 -17.20
N SER A 510 16.70 14.16 -17.03
CA SER A 510 18.05 14.70 -17.21
C SER A 510 18.85 14.78 -15.90
N GLU A 511 18.30 14.31 -14.78
CA GLU A 511 18.97 14.26 -13.47
C GLU A 511 18.77 12.89 -12.80
N LYS A 512 19.81 12.38 -12.12
CA LYS A 512 19.74 11.19 -11.26
C LYS A 512 19.51 11.59 -9.81
N PHE A 513 18.63 10.87 -9.14
CA PHE A 513 18.25 11.09 -7.75
C PHE A 513 18.80 10.00 -6.82
N TYR A 514 19.41 10.41 -5.71
CA TYR A 514 19.87 9.54 -4.63
C TYR A 514 19.41 10.11 -3.28
N GLY A 515 18.90 9.25 -2.39
CA GLY A 515 18.40 9.71 -1.09
C GLY A 515 18.55 8.70 0.07
N VAL A 516 18.57 9.22 1.30
CA VAL A 516 18.58 8.45 2.55
C VAL A 516 17.88 9.20 3.71
N THR A 517 17.04 8.49 4.48
CA THR A 517 16.40 9.03 5.70
C THR A 517 17.30 8.85 6.93
N VAL A 518 17.05 9.63 7.99
CA VAL A 518 17.84 9.57 9.24
C VAL A 518 17.80 8.17 9.85
N PHE A 519 16.60 7.57 9.93
CA PHE A 519 16.41 6.21 10.44
C PHE A 519 17.20 5.17 9.63
N LYS A 520 17.15 5.25 8.29
CA LYS A 520 17.87 4.33 7.42
C LYS A 520 19.39 4.43 7.62
N ALA A 521 19.93 5.65 7.76
CA ALA A 521 21.35 5.85 8.04
C ALA A 521 21.78 5.22 9.38
N LEU A 522 20.95 5.31 10.42
CA LEU A 522 21.21 4.72 11.74
C LEU A 522 21.05 3.18 11.76
N LYS A 523 20.06 2.64 11.03
CA LYS A 523 19.70 1.21 11.02
C LYS A 523 20.79 0.32 10.42
N THR A 524 21.51 0.78 9.40
CA THR A 524 22.53 -0.01 8.66
C THR A 524 23.61 -0.62 9.55
N LYS A 525 23.84 -0.08 10.77
CA LYS A 525 24.80 -0.65 11.73
C LYS A 525 24.18 -1.48 12.86
N TYR A 526 22.92 -1.24 13.26
CA TYR A 526 22.27 -1.98 14.35
C TYR A 526 22.29 -3.50 14.10
N ASN A 527 22.07 -3.92 12.84
CA ASN A 527 22.13 -5.32 12.42
C ASN A 527 23.53 -5.96 12.58
N ARG A 528 24.60 -5.16 12.66
CA ARG A 528 25.99 -5.64 12.76
C ARG A 528 26.48 -5.80 14.20
N ASN A 529 26.01 -4.97 15.14
CA ASN A 529 26.34 -5.14 16.57
C ASN A 529 25.72 -6.42 17.17
N LYS A 530 24.62 -6.93 16.57
CA LYS A 530 24.08 -8.27 16.85
C LYS A 530 24.94 -9.39 16.23
N ALA A 531 25.45 -9.19 15.00
CA ALA A 531 26.34 -10.15 14.34
C ALA A 531 27.71 -10.29 15.02
N GLY A 532 28.27 -9.20 15.57
CA GLY A 532 29.56 -9.20 16.29
C GLY A 532 29.53 -9.82 17.69
N LYS A 533 28.34 -10.12 18.25
CA LYS A 533 28.21 -10.83 19.54
C LYS A 533 28.21 -12.36 19.42
N HIS A 534 28.33 -12.92 18.21
CA HIS A 534 28.41 -14.37 17.99
C HIS A 534 29.85 -14.93 17.90
N ASP A 535 30.90 -14.11 17.96
CA ASP A 535 32.30 -14.55 17.76
C ASP A 535 33.14 -14.72 19.06
N HIS A 536 32.51 -14.88 20.22
CA HIS A 536 33.21 -15.27 21.45
C HIS A 536 32.59 -16.49 22.13
N TYR A 537 32.96 -17.67 21.63
CA TYR A 537 33.00 -18.92 22.41
C TYR A 537 34.29 -19.68 22.11
N PRO A 538 35.38 -19.51 22.88
CA PRO A 538 36.43 -20.51 22.94
C PRO A 538 36.11 -21.46 24.09
N LYS A 539 35.71 -22.69 23.76
CA LYS A 539 35.69 -23.94 24.59
C LYS A 539 34.40 -24.73 24.38
N LEU A 540 34.31 -25.46 23.28
CA LEU A 540 33.47 -26.67 23.22
C LEU A 540 33.92 -27.65 22.12
N GLU A 541 35.23 -27.82 21.97
CA GLU A 541 35.81 -28.85 21.08
C GLU A 541 36.63 -29.93 21.82
N SER A 542 36.60 -29.99 23.16
CA SER A 542 37.31 -31.03 23.93
C SER A 542 36.43 -31.92 24.80
N ALA A 543 35.11 -31.94 24.59
CA ALA A 543 34.17 -32.71 25.42
C ALA A 543 33.29 -33.71 24.65
N LEU A 544 33.73 -34.15 23.45
CA LEU A 544 33.12 -35.24 22.68
C LEU A 544 34.11 -36.39 22.43
N ARG A 545 34.89 -36.73 23.46
CA ARG A 545 35.55 -38.02 23.61
C ARG A 545 35.36 -38.41 25.06
N ASN A 546 34.64 -39.50 25.30
CA ASN A 546 34.31 -40.17 26.56
C ASN A 546 32.80 -40.09 26.84
N GLY A 547 32.08 -41.09 26.31
CA GLY A 547 30.67 -41.28 26.56
C GLY A 547 30.39 -41.72 28.00
N CYS A 548 29.33 -41.15 28.57
CA CYS A 548 28.58 -41.69 29.72
C CYS A 548 27.10 -41.25 29.59
N THR A 549 26.20 -42.17 29.94
CA THR A 549 24.73 -42.05 29.98
C THR A 549 24.24 -41.46 31.33
N PRO A 550 22.93 -41.13 31.46
CA PRO A 550 22.44 -40.02 32.28
C PRO A 550 22.00 -40.44 33.68
N GLU A 551 22.22 -39.57 34.67
CA GLU A 551 21.34 -39.30 35.82
C GLU A 551 22.02 -38.25 36.72
N GLN A 552 21.21 -37.42 37.39
CA GLN A 552 21.58 -36.49 38.47
C GLN A 552 22.32 -35.21 38.06
N ASP A 553 21.59 -34.11 37.86
CA ASP A 553 21.38 -33.18 38.98
C ASP A 553 20.52 -31.97 38.56
N ALA A 554 19.51 -31.73 39.36
CA ALA A 554 18.70 -30.52 39.35
C ALA A 554 19.31 -29.49 40.31
N ARG A 555 19.10 -28.22 39.97
CA ARG A 555 19.07 -26.99 40.81
C ARG A 555 20.23 -26.01 40.56
N VAL A 556 19.84 -24.74 40.73
CA VAL A 556 20.65 -23.51 40.71
C VAL A 556 20.85 -23.06 39.26
N ILE A 557 20.15 -22.06 38.70
CA ILE A 557 20.07 -20.65 39.09
C ILE A 557 18.77 -20.04 38.53
N GLN A 558 17.88 -19.53 39.37
CA GLN A 558 16.89 -18.53 38.98
C GLN A 558 16.75 -17.53 40.14
N LYS A 559 17.48 -16.40 40.03
CA LYS A 559 17.25 -15.20 40.83
C LYS A 559 17.96 -14.02 40.17
N GLU A 560 17.17 -13.15 39.54
CA GLU A 560 17.24 -11.68 39.54
C GLU A 560 16.48 -11.15 38.31
N LYS A 561 15.19 -10.81 38.44
CA LYS A 561 14.60 -9.53 38.89
C LYS A 561 14.39 -8.57 37.70
N TYR A 562 13.16 -8.55 37.19
CA TYR A 562 12.57 -7.42 36.48
C TYR A 562 11.45 -6.87 37.39
N GLU A 563 11.68 -5.69 37.95
CA GLU A 563 10.70 -4.70 38.45
C GLU A 563 10.75 -3.56 37.42
N GLY A 564 9.70 -2.88 36.95
CA GLY A 564 8.24 -2.89 37.05
C GLY A 564 7.74 -2.02 35.87
N GLU A 565 6.49 -1.63 35.64
CA GLU A 565 5.17 -1.76 36.24
C GLU A 565 4.18 -1.64 35.07
N GLY A 566 3.13 -2.46 34.98
CA GLY A 566 1.80 -1.91 35.22
C GLY A 566 0.72 -2.60 34.37
N ARG A 567 0.15 -3.69 34.90
CA ARG A 567 -1.28 -4.05 34.80
C ARG A 567 -1.53 -5.28 35.69
N GLY A 568 -1.97 -5.00 36.91
CA GLY A 568 -2.45 -5.99 37.87
C GLY A 568 -3.96 -6.15 37.83
N LEU A 569 -4.40 -7.23 38.49
CA LEU A 569 -5.78 -7.71 38.73
C LEU A 569 -6.45 -8.32 37.49
N TRP A 570 -6.76 -9.61 37.42
CA TRP A 570 -7.35 -10.49 38.43
C TRP A 570 -6.88 -11.94 38.29
N GLN A 571 -6.40 -12.53 39.39
CA GLN A 571 -6.41 -13.97 39.62
C GLN A 571 -7.16 -14.23 40.92
N SER A 572 -7.99 -15.28 40.92
CA SER A 572 -8.90 -15.75 41.97
C SER A 572 -10.34 -15.24 41.88
N VAL A 573 -11.20 -16.00 41.17
CA VAL A 573 -12.43 -16.57 41.76
C VAL A 573 -12.76 -17.89 41.03
N MET A 574 -13.18 -18.90 41.81
CA MET A 574 -13.87 -20.16 41.43
C MET A 574 -13.03 -21.39 41.02
N CYS A 575 -12.54 -22.11 42.04
CA CYS A 575 -12.82 -23.55 42.13
C CYS A 575 -14.25 -23.73 42.65
N GLY A 576 -15.13 -24.39 41.89
CA GLY A 576 -16.47 -24.75 42.35
C GLY A 576 -17.35 -25.31 41.24
N GLU A 577 -17.77 -26.57 41.42
CA GLU A 577 -18.93 -27.23 40.81
C GLU A 577 -18.84 -27.68 39.33
N GLN A 578 -18.26 -28.87 39.15
CA GLN A 578 -18.77 -29.85 38.18
C GLN A 578 -20.14 -30.35 38.65
N ARG A 579 -21.22 -29.98 37.95
CA ARG A 579 -22.43 -30.80 37.72
C ARG A 579 -23.37 -30.09 36.75
N ASP A 580 -24.06 -30.92 35.96
CA ASP A 580 -25.18 -30.61 35.07
C ASP A 580 -24.88 -30.07 33.67
N CYS A 581 -24.58 -31.01 32.76
CA CYS A 581 -25.04 -30.96 31.37
C CYS A 581 -25.45 -32.38 30.94
N ALA A 582 -26.62 -32.81 31.42
CA ALA A 582 -27.38 -33.90 30.82
C ALA A 582 -28.65 -33.31 30.20
N PHE A 583 -29.02 -33.81 29.01
CA PHE A 583 -30.19 -33.50 28.20
C PHE A 583 -30.19 -32.17 27.42
N LEU A 584 -29.92 -32.25 26.11
CA LEU A 584 -30.92 -32.08 25.04
C LEU A 584 -30.31 -32.30 23.63
N GLY A 585 -30.90 -33.26 22.91
CA GLY A 585 -31.05 -33.42 21.45
C GLY A 585 -30.03 -32.86 20.46
N THR A 586 -29.31 -33.79 19.79
CA THR A 586 -29.02 -33.79 18.34
C THR A 586 -28.87 -32.44 17.63
N ARG A 587 -27.78 -31.72 17.90
CA ARG A 587 -27.14 -30.71 17.05
C ARG A 587 -25.78 -30.35 17.68
N SER A 588 -24.82 -31.26 17.60
CA SER A 588 -23.45 -30.99 18.09
C SER A 588 -22.48 -32.03 17.55
N VAL A 589 -21.85 -31.72 16.42
CA VAL A 589 -20.58 -32.34 15.99
C VAL A 589 -19.51 -31.26 15.76
N ALA A 590 -19.89 -30.00 15.51
CA ALA A 590 -18.95 -28.88 15.38
C ALA A 590 -18.51 -28.21 16.70
N ARG A 591 -18.96 -28.69 17.87
CA ARG A 591 -18.76 -28.00 19.16
C ARG A 591 -17.88 -28.72 20.19
N CYS A 592 -17.22 -29.83 19.82
CA CYS A 592 -16.44 -30.66 20.76
C CYS A 592 -14.94 -30.80 20.47
N LEU A 593 -14.35 -29.99 19.60
CA LEU A 593 -12.89 -29.96 19.40
C LEU A 593 -12.41 -28.54 19.65
N LEU A 594 -11.91 -28.28 20.87
CA LEU A 594 -10.90 -27.24 21.23
C LEU A 594 -10.80 -27.00 22.75
N VAL A 595 -10.97 -28.03 23.58
CA VAL A 595 -10.53 -27.96 25.00
C VAL A 595 -9.88 -29.28 25.39
N SER A 596 -8.56 -29.37 25.21
CA SER A 596 -7.72 -30.32 25.93
C SER A 596 -6.25 -29.87 25.89
N VAL A 597 -5.90 -28.93 26.78
CA VAL A 597 -4.52 -28.72 27.19
C VAL A 597 -4.34 -29.47 28.51
N SER A 598 -3.44 -30.46 28.53
CA SER A 598 -2.50 -30.71 29.64
C SER A 598 -1.67 -31.98 29.41
N HIS A 599 -0.35 -31.78 29.40
CA HIS A 599 0.72 -32.75 29.69
C HIS A 599 0.98 -33.88 28.66
N SER A 600 2.07 -33.75 27.91
CA SER A 600 3.11 -34.81 27.83
C SER A 600 4.36 -34.32 27.07
N HIS A 601 5.50 -34.89 27.46
CA HIS A 601 6.86 -34.49 27.12
C HIS A 601 7.28 -34.82 25.67
N GLY A 602 8.07 -33.90 25.09
CA GLY A 602 9.40 -34.17 24.53
C GLY A 602 9.56 -35.12 23.33
N GLY A 603 9.88 -34.55 22.17
CA GLY A 603 10.46 -35.27 21.03
C GLY A 603 10.98 -34.32 19.96
N ALA A 604 12.19 -33.79 20.13
CA ALA A 604 12.85 -32.97 19.10
C ALA A 604 13.51 -33.88 18.04
N LEU A 605 12.97 -33.93 16.83
CA LEU A 605 13.69 -34.41 15.64
C LEU A 605 14.40 -33.24 14.98
N ARG A 606 15.74 -33.28 14.97
CA ARG A 606 16.58 -32.40 14.14
C ARG A 606 16.57 -32.92 12.70
N VAL A 607 16.18 -32.09 11.76
CA VAL A 607 16.56 -32.22 10.35
C VAL A 607 17.48 -31.04 10.04
N ALA A 608 18.75 -31.35 9.75
CA ALA A 608 19.71 -30.41 9.23
C ALA A 608 19.63 -30.47 7.70
N ASP A 609 19.53 -29.34 7.03
CA ASP A 609 19.84 -29.26 5.60
C ASP A 609 20.53 -27.93 5.25
N HIS A 610 21.55 -28.09 4.41
CA HIS A 610 22.46 -27.09 3.88
C HIS A 610 21.76 -26.11 2.94
N TRP A 611 21.98 -24.80 3.14
CA TRP A 611 21.84 -23.80 2.08
C TRP A 611 22.91 -22.71 2.21
N SER A 612 23.61 -22.45 1.11
CA SER A 612 24.57 -21.37 0.93
C SER A 612 23.85 -20.05 0.66
N PRO A 613 24.32 -18.90 1.18
CA PRO A 613 23.69 -17.60 0.92
C PRO A 613 24.00 -17.06 -0.49
N PRO A 614 23.05 -16.36 -1.15
CA PRO A 614 23.30 -15.63 -2.39
C PRO A 614 24.19 -14.41 -2.16
N GLN A 615 24.97 -14.05 -3.18
CA GLN A 615 25.89 -12.92 -3.18
C GLN A 615 25.13 -11.59 -3.02
N LEU A 616 25.30 -10.94 -1.87
CA LEU A 616 24.89 -9.55 -1.64
C LEU A 616 25.79 -8.62 -2.46
N GLY A 617 25.20 -7.76 -3.29
CA GLY A 617 25.89 -6.60 -3.85
C GLY A 617 26.47 -5.73 -2.72
N GLN A 618 27.64 -5.13 -2.97
CA GLN A 618 28.44 -4.43 -1.97
C GLN A 618 27.65 -3.28 -1.29
N GLU A 619 27.08 -3.52 -0.10
CA GLU A 619 26.63 -2.47 0.81
C GLU A 619 27.85 -1.71 1.36
N GLY A 620 27.99 -0.45 0.96
CA GLY A 620 29.01 0.48 1.44
C GLY A 620 28.90 0.68 2.96
N LYS A 621 30.03 0.67 3.66
CA LYS A 621 30.11 0.79 5.12
C LYS A 621 29.73 2.21 5.56
N VAL A 622 28.55 2.42 6.13
CA VAL A 622 28.15 3.69 6.74
C VAL A 622 28.77 3.83 8.15
N PRO A 623 29.59 4.87 8.44
CA PRO A 623 30.10 5.10 9.78
C PRO A 623 29.00 5.61 10.73
N LEU A 624 28.99 5.11 11.97
CA LEU A 624 27.99 5.48 12.98
C LEU A 624 28.02 6.97 13.34
N GLN A 625 29.22 7.55 13.36
CA GLN A 625 29.42 8.97 13.64
C GLN A 625 28.80 9.85 12.54
N SER A 626 28.87 9.44 11.27
CA SER A 626 28.25 10.17 10.15
C SER A 626 26.72 10.10 10.22
N ALA A 627 26.15 8.96 10.61
CA ALA A 627 24.70 8.82 10.82
C ALA A 627 24.21 9.66 12.02
N HIS A 628 25.00 9.72 13.11
CA HIS A 628 24.71 10.57 14.26
C HIS A 628 24.83 12.06 13.93
N LEU A 629 25.85 12.43 13.14
CA LEU A 629 25.99 13.79 12.62
C LEU A 629 24.76 14.20 11.82
N TYR A 630 24.26 13.31 10.95
CA TYR A 630 23.03 13.59 10.20
C TYR A 630 21.84 13.85 11.13
N TYR A 631 21.64 13.02 12.16
CA TYR A 631 20.62 13.24 13.19
C TYR A 631 20.77 14.63 13.86
N ASN A 632 21.96 14.94 14.39
CA ASN A 632 22.23 16.19 15.11
C ASN A 632 22.05 17.44 14.24
N VAL A 633 22.46 17.38 12.97
CA VAL A 633 22.29 18.50 12.03
C VAL A 633 20.82 18.80 11.78
N THR A 634 19.97 17.77 11.66
CA THR A 634 18.52 18.00 11.51
C THR A 634 17.90 18.64 12.75
N GLU A 635 18.30 18.25 13.96
CA GLU A 635 17.87 18.89 15.22
C GLU A 635 18.36 20.34 15.32
N LYS A 636 19.60 20.61 14.89
CA LYS A 636 20.17 21.96 14.88
C LYS A 636 19.32 22.88 13.99
N VAL A 637 18.96 22.43 12.78
CA VAL A 637 18.09 23.21 11.87
C VAL A 637 16.72 23.45 12.50
N ARG A 638 16.12 22.44 13.12
CA ARG A 638 14.82 22.58 13.81
C ARG A 638 14.85 23.68 14.88
N ARG A 639 15.84 23.67 15.77
CA ARG A 639 15.99 24.68 16.83
C ARG A 639 16.23 26.09 16.28
N VAL A 640 17.02 26.21 15.21
CA VAL A 640 17.26 27.48 14.52
C VAL A 640 15.95 28.04 13.94
N MET A 641 15.13 27.19 13.32
CA MET A 641 13.82 27.57 12.78
C MET A 641 12.87 28.04 13.89
N GLU A 642 12.77 27.27 14.98
CA GLU A 642 11.95 27.62 16.15
C GLU A 642 12.32 28.99 16.72
N SER A 643 13.62 29.25 16.89
CA SER A 643 14.10 30.51 17.43
C SER A 643 13.81 31.68 16.49
N TYR A 644 14.15 31.56 15.20
CA TYR A 644 14.01 32.67 14.25
C TYR A 644 12.56 33.10 14.05
N PHE A 645 11.65 32.12 13.91
CA PHE A 645 10.22 32.37 13.78
C PHE A 645 9.51 32.57 15.12
N ARG A 646 10.25 32.58 16.24
CA ARG A 646 9.76 32.81 17.60
C ARG A 646 8.54 31.95 17.92
N LEU A 647 8.66 30.65 17.66
CA LEU A 647 7.56 29.72 17.81
C LEU A 647 7.35 29.38 19.29
N ASP A 648 6.12 29.53 19.77
CA ASP A 648 5.73 29.15 21.14
C ASP A 648 5.53 27.63 21.28
N THR A 649 5.48 26.91 20.16
CA THR A 649 5.27 25.46 20.06
C THR A 649 6.48 24.83 19.36
N PRO A 650 7.00 23.68 19.86
CA PRO A 650 8.08 22.98 19.18
C PRO A 650 7.61 22.46 17.82
N LEU A 651 8.53 22.46 16.86
CA LEU A 651 8.36 21.84 15.56
C LEU A 651 8.56 20.32 15.69
N TYR A 652 7.68 19.55 15.08
CA TYR A 652 7.83 18.10 14.92
C TYR A 652 8.20 17.80 13.46
N PHE A 653 9.08 16.83 13.22
CA PHE A 653 9.43 16.45 11.84
C PHE A 653 8.25 15.73 11.19
N SER A 654 7.70 16.32 10.13
CA SER A 654 6.75 15.65 9.25
C SER A 654 7.46 14.73 8.27
N TYR A 655 8.68 15.09 7.84
CA TYR A 655 9.55 14.25 7.02
C TYR A 655 10.97 14.84 6.98
N SER A 656 12.01 14.00 6.92
CA SER A 656 13.40 14.43 6.77
C SER A 656 14.21 13.59 5.77
N HIS A 657 14.90 14.25 4.83
CA HIS A 657 15.54 13.56 3.71
C HIS A 657 16.84 14.21 3.24
N LEU A 658 17.93 13.45 3.25
CA LEU A 658 19.23 13.79 2.66
C LEU A 658 19.18 13.35 1.20
N VAL A 659 19.28 14.30 0.27
CA VAL A 659 19.09 14.08 -1.16
C VAL A 659 20.24 14.67 -1.97
N CYS A 660 20.72 13.92 -2.96
CA CYS A 660 21.64 14.40 -3.99
C CYS A 660 21.04 14.24 -5.39
N ARG A 661 21.19 15.27 -6.22
CA ARG A 661 20.78 15.29 -7.64
C ARG A 661 21.99 15.51 -8.53
N THR A 662 22.17 14.67 -9.53
CA THR A 662 23.34 14.72 -10.42
C THR A 662 22.91 14.94 -11.85
N ALA A 663 23.51 15.92 -12.54
CA ALA A 663 23.26 16.15 -13.97
C ALA A 663 23.71 14.92 -14.79
N ILE A 664 22.92 14.53 -15.79
CA ILE A 664 23.27 13.45 -16.72
C ILE A 664 23.95 14.06 -17.96
N GLU A 665 25.20 13.70 -18.23
CA GLU A 665 25.90 14.06 -19.47
C GLU A 665 25.30 13.29 -20.66
N GLY A 666 24.77 14.00 -21.67
CA GLY A 666 24.22 13.40 -22.91
C GLY A 666 22.75 12.96 -22.84
N GLY A 667 21.86 13.79 -22.30
CA GLY A 667 20.43 13.47 -22.16
C GLY A 667 19.69 13.12 -23.47
N PRO A 668 18.62 12.30 -23.40
CA PRO A 668 17.76 12.03 -24.55
C PRO A 668 16.99 13.31 -24.95
N PRO A 669 16.65 13.50 -26.24
CA PRO A 669 15.97 14.71 -26.70
C PRO A 669 14.57 14.84 -26.08
N SER A 670 14.22 16.05 -25.64
CA SER A 670 12.88 16.40 -25.16
C SER A 670 11.79 16.04 -26.18
N PRO A 671 10.67 15.43 -25.78
CA PRO A 671 9.49 15.34 -26.64
C PRO A 671 8.82 16.72 -26.66
N LEU A 672 8.54 17.23 -27.86
CA LEU A 672 7.87 18.51 -28.18
C LEU A 672 8.80 19.70 -28.45
N GLN A 673 9.47 19.68 -29.60
CA GLN A 673 9.56 20.85 -30.48
C GLN A 673 9.66 20.39 -31.95
N PRO A 674 8.92 20.99 -32.90
CA PRO A 674 9.04 20.65 -34.31
C PRO A 674 10.25 21.38 -34.92
N LEU A 675 11.27 20.64 -35.36
CA LEU A 675 12.33 21.19 -36.21
C LEU A 675 12.13 20.80 -37.69
N PRO A 676 12.32 21.74 -38.63
CA PRO A 676 12.11 21.50 -40.04
C PRO A 676 13.22 20.64 -40.65
N ARG A 677 12.86 19.92 -41.71
CA ARG A 677 13.75 19.04 -42.47
C ARG A 677 14.93 19.80 -43.07
N ARG A 678 16.14 19.55 -42.55
CA ARG A 678 17.44 19.34 -43.24
C ARG A 678 18.60 19.97 -42.44
N ALA A 679 19.42 19.12 -41.82
CA ALA A 679 20.88 19.16 -41.83
C ALA A 679 21.42 18.16 -40.79
N CYS A 680 22.37 17.33 -41.18
CA CYS A 680 23.20 16.58 -40.25
C CYS A 680 24.10 17.56 -39.51
N ALA A 681 23.90 17.73 -38.22
CA ALA A 681 24.87 18.31 -37.30
C ALA A 681 24.84 17.49 -36.02
N VAL A 682 26.00 16.93 -35.65
CA VAL A 682 26.27 16.45 -34.30
C VAL A 682 26.22 17.71 -33.44
N LEU A 683 25.15 17.90 -32.68
CA LEU A 683 25.08 18.93 -31.65
C LEU A 683 25.63 18.30 -30.37
N ASP A 684 26.67 18.92 -29.84
CA ASP A 684 27.42 18.46 -28.68
C ASP A 684 26.52 18.37 -27.44
N ALA A 685 26.62 17.26 -26.71
CA ALA A 685 25.84 16.97 -25.51
C ALA A 685 25.98 18.03 -24.40
N GLU A 686 27.03 18.84 -24.42
CA GLU A 686 27.26 19.94 -23.48
C GLU A 686 26.34 21.14 -23.75
N GLU A 687 25.99 21.44 -25.01
CA GLU A 687 25.10 22.57 -25.35
C GLU A 687 23.65 22.29 -24.92
N ALA A 688 23.19 21.03 -25.05
CA ALA A 688 21.82 20.63 -24.69
C ALA A 688 21.50 20.78 -23.19
N GLN A 689 22.51 20.65 -22.31
CA GLN A 689 22.34 20.80 -20.87
C GLN A 689 22.44 22.27 -20.42
N ALA A 690 23.15 23.13 -21.16
CA ALA A 690 23.33 24.55 -20.85
C ALA A 690 22.09 25.41 -21.14
N GLU A 691 21.21 25.00 -22.06
CA GLU A 691 20.00 25.76 -22.46
C GLU A 691 18.67 25.25 -21.86
N ARG A 692 18.72 24.36 -20.86
CA ARG A 692 17.50 23.80 -20.23
C ARG A 692 16.62 24.87 -19.58
N LYS A 693 15.31 24.79 -19.85
CA LYS A 693 14.28 25.67 -19.26
C LYS A 693 13.38 24.97 -18.25
N ASP A 694 13.48 23.65 -18.10
CA ASP A 694 12.75 22.87 -17.10
C ASP A 694 13.43 22.98 -15.72
N GLY A 695 12.64 22.80 -14.65
CA GLY A 695 13.13 22.84 -13.27
C GLY A 695 13.64 21.47 -12.81
N SER A 696 14.60 21.47 -11.88
CA SER A 696 14.93 20.26 -11.11
C SER A 696 13.73 19.87 -10.24
N HIS A 697 13.08 20.85 -9.61
CA HIS A 697 11.84 20.65 -8.86
C HIS A 697 10.79 21.68 -9.32
N PRO A 698 9.58 21.24 -9.72
CA PRO A 698 8.54 22.16 -10.15
C PRO A 698 8.10 23.08 -9.01
N VAL A 699 7.50 24.22 -9.37
CA VAL A 699 6.93 25.16 -8.42
C VAL A 699 5.75 24.52 -7.70
N HIS A 700 5.77 24.57 -6.37
CA HIS A 700 4.74 24.00 -5.51
C HIS A 700 4.63 24.76 -4.19
N VAL A 701 3.61 24.40 -3.41
CA VAL A 701 3.42 24.82 -2.02
C VAL A 701 3.35 23.56 -1.16
N ASP A 702 3.98 23.57 0.00
CA ASP A 702 4.19 22.36 0.80
C ASP A 702 2.93 21.85 1.52
N ASN A 703 1.94 22.72 1.77
CA ASN A 703 0.72 22.36 2.50
C ASN A 703 -0.61 22.53 1.73
N CYS A 704 -0.56 22.80 0.43
CA CYS A 704 -1.77 22.93 -0.40
C CYS A 704 -1.48 22.66 -1.88
N ILE A 705 -2.53 22.34 -2.63
CA ILE A 705 -2.48 22.11 -4.07
C ILE A 705 -2.50 23.47 -4.75
N LEU A 706 -1.38 23.88 -5.35
CA LEU A 706 -1.27 25.14 -6.07
C LEU A 706 -1.95 25.04 -7.45
N ASN A 707 -3.04 25.79 -7.63
CA ASN A 707 -3.62 26.06 -8.94
C ASN A 707 -3.16 27.44 -9.42
N ALA A 708 -2.07 27.46 -10.20
CA ALA A 708 -1.46 28.68 -10.70
C ALA A 708 -2.32 29.47 -11.70
N GLU A 709 -3.27 28.81 -12.37
CA GLU A 709 -4.18 29.48 -13.32
C GLU A 709 -5.32 30.20 -12.59
N ALA A 710 -5.85 29.58 -11.52
CA ALA A 710 -6.88 30.18 -10.69
C ALA A 710 -6.31 31.10 -9.60
N LEU A 711 -4.99 31.11 -9.38
CA LEU A 711 -4.31 31.80 -8.27
C LEU A 711 -4.85 31.37 -6.89
N VAL A 712 -5.19 30.09 -6.76
CA VAL A 712 -5.76 29.50 -5.53
C VAL A 712 -4.86 28.38 -5.05
N CYS A 713 -4.73 28.26 -3.73
CA CYS A 713 -4.12 27.09 -3.10
C CYS A 713 -5.16 26.33 -2.28
N ILE A 714 -5.42 25.08 -2.65
CA ILE A 714 -6.49 24.27 -2.07
C ILE A 714 -5.91 23.37 -0.98
N LYS A 715 -6.40 23.51 0.25
CA LYS A 715 -5.95 22.72 1.42
C LYS A 715 -6.80 21.46 1.58
N GLU A 716 -6.66 20.53 0.65
CA GLU A 716 -7.37 19.25 0.67
C GLU A 716 -6.41 18.10 0.30
N PRO A 717 -6.67 16.86 0.75
CA PRO A 717 -5.94 15.68 0.28
C PRO A 717 -5.91 15.63 -1.26
N PRO A 718 -4.77 15.33 -1.89
CA PRO A 718 -3.56 14.71 -1.34
C PRO A 718 -2.50 15.68 -0.76
N ALA A 719 -2.78 16.98 -0.59
CA ALA A 719 -1.80 17.89 0.00
C ALA A 719 -1.53 17.57 1.48
N TYR A 720 -0.28 17.81 1.92
CA TYR A 720 0.11 17.69 3.33
C TYR A 720 -0.34 18.92 4.12
N THR A 721 -1.66 19.07 4.30
CA THR A 721 -2.30 20.26 4.90
C THR A 721 -1.83 20.60 6.31
N PHE A 722 -1.17 19.65 6.98
CA PHE A 722 -0.60 19.75 8.32
C PHE A 722 0.85 20.27 8.36
N ARG A 723 1.51 20.54 7.22
CA ARG A 723 2.85 21.14 7.20
C ARG A 723 2.77 22.64 7.48
N ASP A 724 3.58 23.11 8.43
CA ASP A 724 3.59 24.50 8.89
C ASP A 724 4.87 25.23 8.45
N TYR A 725 6.02 24.57 8.54
CA TYR A 725 7.32 25.13 8.17
C TYR A 725 8.17 24.13 7.38
N SER A 726 9.01 24.66 6.51
CA SER A 726 9.95 23.89 5.69
C SER A 726 11.35 24.48 5.81
N ALA A 727 12.37 23.63 5.74
CA ALA A 727 13.76 24.06 5.66
C ALA A 727 14.57 23.19 4.69
N ILE A 728 15.49 23.83 3.95
CA ILE A 728 16.43 23.19 3.04
C ILE A 728 17.84 23.60 3.44
N LEU A 729 18.65 22.64 3.91
CA LEU A 729 20.06 22.84 4.25
C LEU A 729 20.96 22.32 3.12
N TYR A 730 21.78 23.19 2.55
CA TYR A 730 22.68 22.87 1.45
C TYR A 730 24.03 22.35 1.92
N LEU A 731 24.53 21.30 1.27
CA LEU A 731 25.79 20.66 1.64
C LEU A 731 26.97 21.08 0.74
N ASN A 732 26.69 21.60 -0.44
CA ASN A 732 27.72 21.95 -1.41
C ASN A 732 27.27 23.07 -2.38
N GLY A 733 28.19 23.54 -3.21
CA GLY A 733 27.96 24.62 -4.19
C GLY A 733 28.85 24.54 -5.43
N ASP A 734 29.57 23.42 -5.59
CA ASP A 734 30.45 23.08 -6.70
C ASP A 734 29.66 22.44 -7.86
N PHE A 735 28.58 23.11 -8.28
CA PHE A 735 27.73 22.70 -9.40
C PHE A 735 27.14 23.92 -10.12
N ASP A 736 26.70 23.72 -11.37
CA ASP A 736 26.02 24.76 -12.15
C ASP A 736 24.50 24.54 -12.13
N GLY A 737 23.74 25.64 -12.11
CA GLY A 737 22.28 25.60 -11.99
C GLY A 737 21.81 25.31 -10.56
N GLY A 738 20.67 24.63 -10.40
CA GLY A 738 20.21 24.12 -9.09
C GLY A 738 19.76 25.17 -8.06
N ASN A 739 19.61 26.44 -8.48
CA ASN A 739 19.19 27.52 -7.59
C ASN A 739 17.75 27.34 -7.11
N PHE A 740 17.52 27.62 -5.82
CA PHE A 740 16.18 27.65 -5.24
C PHE A 740 15.55 29.02 -5.45
N TYR A 741 14.26 29.08 -5.76
CA TYR A 741 13.58 30.34 -5.98
C TYR A 741 12.16 30.30 -5.45
N PHE A 742 11.69 31.46 -4.98
CA PHE A 742 10.30 31.71 -4.62
C PHE A 742 9.56 32.36 -5.78
N THR A 743 8.26 32.13 -5.87
CA THR A 743 7.38 32.77 -6.87
C THR A 743 6.15 33.38 -6.21
N GLU A 744 5.42 34.18 -6.99
CA GLU A 744 4.01 34.48 -6.71
C GLU A 744 3.13 33.22 -6.93
N LEU A 745 1.84 33.32 -6.62
CA LEU A 745 0.86 32.24 -6.82
C LEU A 745 0.69 31.83 -8.30
N ASP A 746 1.14 32.66 -9.24
CA ASP A 746 1.10 32.37 -10.68
C ASP A 746 2.15 31.34 -11.14
N ALA A 747 3.02 30.89 -10.23
CA ALA A 747 4.14 29.97 -10.47
C ALA A 747 5.16 30.43 -11.53
N LYS A 748 5.11 31.69 -11.97
CA LYS A 748 5.91 32.25 -13.07
C LYS A 748 6.74 33.44 -12.62
N THR A 749 6.17 34.32 -11.81
CA THR A 749 6.81 35.55 -11.35
C THR A 749 7.74 35.22 -10.20
N VAL A 750 9.04 35.14 -10.48
CA VAL A 750 10.08 34.89 -9.47
C VAL A 750 10.22 36.10 -8.55
N THR A 751 10.06 35.89 -7.24
CA THR A 751 10.14 36.95 -6.22
C THR A 751 11.51 37.04 -5.57
N ALA A 752 12.18 35.90 -5.39
CA ALA A 752 13.55 35.82 -4.87
C ALA A 752 14.25 34.54 -5.32
N GLU A 753 15.58 34.58 -5.38
CA GLU A 753 16.42 33.44 -5.76
C GLU A 753 17.57 33.28 -4.76
N VAL A 754 17.86 32.03 -4.38
CA VAL A 754 18.87 31.67 -3.40
C VAL A 754 19.85 30.67 -4.02
N GLN A 755 21.10 31.09 -4.10
CA GLN A 755 22.18 30.23 -4.59
C GLN A 755 22.63 29.23 -3.51
N PRO A 756 22.67 27.93 -3.79
CA PRO A 756 23.18 26.91 -2.88
C PRO A 756 24.65 27.08 -2.53
N ARG A 757 25.02 26.81 -1.27
CA ARG A 757 26.40 26.64 -0.82
C ARG A 757 26.43 25.82 0.46
N CYS A 758 27.57 25.21 0.80
CA CYS A 758 27.72 24.49 2.07
C CYS A 758 27.31 25.38 3.26
N GLY A 759 26.55 24.80 4.20
CA GLY A 759 26.16 25.46 5.43
C GLY A 759 25.03 26.50 5.28
N ARG A 760 24.50 26.69 4.07
CA ARG A 760 23.36 27.58 3.82
C ARG A 760 22.04 26.87 4.07
N ALA A 761 21.21 27.40 4.96
CA ALA A 761 19.84 26.96 5.17
C ALA A 761 18.83 27.99 4.64
N VAL A 762 17.80 27.51 3.94
CA VAL A 762 16.63 28.30 3.55
C VAL A 762 15.45 27.80 4.37
N GLY A 763 14.85 28.67 5.17
CA GLY A 763 13.69 28.37 6.01
C GLY A 763 12.49 29.22 5.64
N PHE A 764 11.30 28.63 5.60
CA PHE A 764 10.08 29.35 5.27
C PHE A 764 8.83 28.65 5.82
N SER A 765 7.72 29.36 5.96
CA SER A 765 6.42 28.75 6.25
C SER A 765 5.89 28.00 5.03
N SER A 766 5.27 26.84 5.22
CA SER A 766 4.85 25.91 4.15
C SER A 766 3.59 26.35 3.38
N GLY A 767 3.04 27.52 3.69
CA GLY A 767 1.76 28.04 3.21
C GLY A 767 1.75 28.72 1.84
N THR A 768 0.57 29.23 1.47
CA THR A 768 0.28 29.86 0.18
C THR A 768 1.15 31.08 -0.13
N GLU A 769 1.77 31.67 0.88
CA GLU A 769 2.68 32.81 0.82
C GLU A 769 4.09 32.46 0.27
N ASN A 770 4.45 31.17 0.24
CA ASN A 770 5.78 30.70 -0.18
C ASN A 770 5.75 29.63 -1.29
N PRO A 771 5.10 29.86 -2.45
CA PRO A 771 5.32 29.04 -3.64
C PRO A 771 6.79 29.05 -4.04
N HIS A 772 7.37 27.89 -4.33
CA HIS A 772 8.81 27.78 -4.59
C HIS A 772 9.17 26.58 -5.48
N GLY A 773 10.34 26.67 -6.11
CA GLY A 773 10.89 25.64 -6.99
C GLY A 773 12.42 25.62 -7.02
N VAL A 774 13.00 24.70 -7.79
CA VAL A 774 14.45 24.56 -7.96
C VAL A 774 14.80 24.48 -9.44
N LYS A 775 15.73 25.34 -9.91
CA LYS A 775 16.21 25.33 -11.30
C LYS A 775 16.96 24.02 -11.62
N ALA A 776 17.01 23.62 -12.88
CA ALA A 776 17.75 22.43 -13.31
C ALA A 776 19.23 22.48 -12.87
N VAL A 777 19.78 21.33 -12.49
CA VAL A 777 21.23 21.15 -12.30
C VAL A 777 21.83 20.86 -13.68
N THR A 778 22.68 21.76 -14.16
CA THR A 778 23.24 21.68 -15.52
C THR A 778 24.63 21.06 -15.54
N ARG A 779 25.40 21.13 -14.45
CA ARG A 779 26.68 20.43 -14.30
C ARG A 779 26.93 20.07 -12.84
N GLY A 780 27.50 18.90 -12.57
CA GLY A 780 27.88 18.47 -11.21
C GLY A 780 26.74 17.82 -10.43
N GLN A 781 26.92 17.74 -9.11
CA GLN A 781 25.98 17.13 -8.17
C GLN A 781 25.58 18.14 -7.10
N ARG A 782 24.28 18.28 -6.84
CA ARG A 782 23.72 19.12 -5.78
C ARG A 782 23.21 18.25 -4.64
N CYS A 783 23.72 18.45 -3.43
CA CYS A 783 23.29 17.74 -2.23
C CYS A 783 22.67 18.69 -1.19
N ALA A 784 21.54 18.28 -0.62
CA ALA A 784 20.82 19.04 0.40
C ALA A 784 20.08 18.12 1.37
N ILE A 785 19.78 18.61 2.57
CA ILE A 785 18.83 18.02 3.51
C ILE A 785 17.53 18.81 3.40
N ALA A 786 16.44 18.14 3.03
CA ALA A 786 15.10 18.70 3.04
C ALA A 786 14.36 18.27 4.31
N LEU A 787 13.77 19.26 5.00
CA LEU A 787 13.09 19.10 6.28
C LEU A 787 11.72 19.74 6.18
N TRP A 788 10.69 18.99 6.56
CA TRP A 788 9.33 19.49 6.70
C TRP A 788 8.88 19.34 8.13
N PHE A 789 8.22 20.36 8.65
CA PHE A 789 7.82 20.46 10.04
C PHE A 789 6.31 20.69 10.17
N THR A 790 5.78 20.24 11.30
CA THR A 790 4.41 20.47 11.74
C THR A 790 4.42 20.93 13.20
N LEU A 791 3.46 21.77 13.57
CA LEU A 791 3.19 22.17 14.95
C LEU A 791 2.34 21.12 15.68
N ASP A 792 1.75 20.16 14.95
CA ASP A 792 0.93 19.08 15.51
C ASP A 792 1.74 17.80 15.67
N ALA A 793 2.03 17.43 16.92
CA ALA A 793 2.77 16.22 17.28
C ALA A 793 2.20 14.93 16.69
N ARG A 794 0.88 14.89 16.40
CA ARG A 794 0.20 13.72 15.81
C ARG A 794 0.66 13.42 14.38
N HIS A 795 1.22 14.40 13.69
CA HIS A 795 1.72 14.29 12.32
C HIS A 795 3.25 14.12 12.25
N SER A 796 3.90 13.81 13.38
CA SER A 796 5.33 13.46 13.41
C SER A 796 5.62 12.17 12.65
N GLU A 797 6.67 12.15 11.84
CA GLU A 797 7.08 10.98 11.06
C GLU A 797 7.48 9.81 11.97
N ARG A 798 7.01 8.61 11.65
CA ARG A 798 7.33 7.39 12.43
C ARG A 798 8.83 7.06 12.39
N ASP A 799 9.48 7.28 11.25
CA ASP A 799 10.93 7.08 11.07
C ASP A 799 11.74 7.92 12.05
N ARG A 800 11.31 9.15 12.36
CA ARG A 800 11.96 10.02 13.35
C ARG A 800 11.83 9.44 14.75
N VAL A 801 10.64 9.00 15.14
CA VAL A 801 10.41 8.36 16.45
C VAL A 801 11.31 7.14 16.61
N GLN A 802 11.43 6.32 15.57
CA GLN A 802 12.33 5.16 15.58
C GLN A 802 13.81 5.57 15.60
N ALA A 803 14.19 6.63 14.89
CA ALA A 803 15.55 7.19 14.96
C ALA A 803 15.89 7.69 16.37
N ASP A 804 14.98 8.36 17.05
CA ASP A 804 15.15 8.84 18.42
C ASP A 804 15.41 7.66 19.38
N ASP A 805 14.63 6.58 19.25
CA ASP A 805 14.84 5.37 20.05
C ASP A 805 16.18 4.70 19.75
N LEU A 806 16.59 4.64 18.47
CA LEU A 806 17.90 4.12 18.09
C LEU A 806 19.04 4.97 18.64
N VAL A 807 18.93 6.30 18.60
CA VAL A 807 19.95 7.20 19.15
C VAL A 807 20.06 6.99 20.67
N LYS A 808 18.94 6.94 21.40
CA LYS A 808 18.92 6.64 22.84
C LYS A 808 19.54 5.29 23.20
N MET A 809 19.43 4.30 22.31
CA MET A 809 20.02 2.97 22.51
C MET A 809 21.50 2.89 22.12
N LEU A 810 21.94 3.68 21.14
CA LEU A 810 23.27 3.56 20.52
C LEU A 810 24.30 4.53 21.10
N PHE A 811 23.87 5.62 21.73
CA PHE A 811 24.72 6.68 22.26
C PHE A 811 24.42 6.91 23.74
N SER A 812 25.43 7.32 24.50
CA SER A 812 25.28 7.67 25.92
C SER A 812 24.61 9.04 26.09
N PRO A 813 23.99 9.36 27.24
CA PRO A 813 23.37 10.68 27.47
C PRO A 813 24.33 11.85 27.21
N GLU A 814 25.62 11.67 27.50
CA GLU A 814 26.69 12.66 27.30
C GLU A 814 27.06 12.84 25.81
N GLU A 815 26.71 11.89 24.94
CA GLU A 815 26.88 11.97 23.47
C GLU A 815 25.60 12.43 22.77
N ILE A 816 24.42 12.28 23.41
CA ILE A 816 23.10 12.70 22.91
C ILE A 816 22.91 14.22 23.09
N ASP A 817 23.47 14.79 24.16
CA ASP A 817 23.56 16.22 24.33
C ASP A 817 24.68 16.79 23.45
N LEU A 818 24.34 17.77 22.60
CA LEU A 818 25.30 18.57 21.84
C LEU A 818 26.49 18.97 22.73
N PRO A 819 27.73 19.07 22.20
CA PRO A 819 28.79 19.77 22.91
C PRO A 819 28.25 21.14 23.33
N ASN A 820 28.36 21.41 24.63
CA ASN A 820 27.77 22.52 25.34
C ASN A 820 28.37 23.87 24.87
N GLU A 821 27.97 24.35 23.68
CA GLU A 821 27.95 25.79 23.40
C GLU A 821 26.61 26.29 23.91
N GLN A 822 26.64 26.79 25.16
CA GLN A 822 25.46 27.27 25.87
C GLN A 822 24.76 28.39 25.07
N PRO A 823 23.44 28.33 24.85
CA PRO A 823 22.67 29.50 24.48
C PRO A 823 22.80 30.53 25.60
N GLN A 824 23.24 31.75 25.30
CA GLN A 824 23.22 32.83 26.29
C GLN A 824 21.78 33.15 26.67
N GLU A 825 21.45 33.00 27.95
CA GLU A 825 20.26 33.62 28.54
C GLU A 825 20.32 35.13 28.29
N ALA A 826 19.23 35.70 27.78
CA ALA A 826 19.07 37.14 27.65
C ALA A 826 19.20 37.78 29.05
N GLN A 827 20.36 38.38 29.32
CA GLN A 827 20.55 39.18 30.53
C GLN A 827 19.64 40.41 30.46
N GLU A 828 18.65 40.46 31.36
CA GLU A 828 18.00 41.71 31.77
C GLU A 828 19.05 42.64 32.39
N GLY A 829 19.67 43.47 31.55
CA GLY A 829 20.58 44.52 31.95
C GLY A 829 19.82 45.74 32.46
N HIS A 830 19.80 45.90 33.78
CA HIS A 830 19.45 47.13 34.48
C HIS A 830 20.25 48.34 33.93
N HIS A 831 19.59 49.25 33.21
CA HIS A 831 20.14 50.58 32.91
C HIS A 831 19.37 51.64 33.70
N GLN A 832 19.99 52.14 34.76
CA GLN A 832 19.66 53.42 35.39
C GLN A 832 20.32 54.59 34.64
N PRO A 833 19.79 55.82 34.77
CA PRO A 833 19.73 56.80 33.69
C PRO A 833 21.01 57.64 33.59
N VAL A 834 21.44 57.90 32.36
CA VAL A 834 22.45 58.93 32.07
C VAL A 834 21.72 60.25 31.78
N GLN A 835 22.03 61.25 32.61
CA GLN A 835 21.64 62.65 32.44
C GLN A 835 22.21 63.20 31.13
N GLU A 836 21.32 63.65 30.23
CA GLU A 836 21.71 64.59 29.18
C GLU A 836 21.55 66.02 29.68
N SER A 837 22.67 66.74 29.64
CA SER A 837 22.78 68.16 29.89
C SER A 837 22.08 68.98 28.80
N LEU A 838 21.15 69.82 29.24
CA LEU A 838 20.53 70.90 28.48
C LEU A 838 21.57 71.92 27.98
N SER A 839 21.48 72.30 26.71
CA SER A 839 21.68 73.69 26.28
C SER A 839 20.72 74.05 25.14
N ASN A 840 19.90 75.06 25.40
CA ASN A 840 18.86 75.65 24.55
C ASN A 840 19.33 76.15 23.17
N SER A 841 18.47 76.02 22.17
CA SER A 841 17.87 77.16 21.44
C SER A 841 16.75 76.65 20.52
N GLU A 842 15.51 77.06 20.82
CA GLU A 842 14.60 77.81 19.91
C GLU A 842 13.92 76.99 18.80
N LEU A 843 12.65 77.13 18.44
CA LEU A 843 11.45 77.80 18.96
C LEU A 843 10.33 77.35 18.00
N GLY A 844 9.15 76.98 18.51
CA GLY A 844 7.91 77.21 17.77
C GLY A 844 7.22 76.03 17.04
N ARG A 845 6.16 75.53 17.72
CA ARG A 845 4.76 75.71 17.32
C ARG A 845 4.09 74.68 16.38
N LYS A 846 3.15 73.95 17.01
CA LYS A 846 1.76 73.64 16.63
C LYS A 846 1.43 72.43 15.74
N ASP A 847 0.56 71.61 16.35
CA ASP A 847 -0.74 71.12 15.86
C ASP A 847 -0.80 70.05 14.76
N GLU A 848 -1.44 68.95 15.18
CA GLU A 848 -2.50 68.18 14.50
C GLU A 848 -2.16 66.99 13.59
N LEU A 849 -2.86 65.89 13.96
CA LEU A 849 -3.17 64.61 13.30
C LEU A 849 -2.18 63.45 13.43
#